data_AF-A0A3M1I400-F1
#
_entry.id   AF-A0A3M1I400-F1
#
_cell.length_a   1.000
_cell.length_b   1.000
_cell.length_c   1.000
_cell.angle_alpha   90.00
_cell.angle_beta   90.00
_cell.angle_gamma   90.00
#
_symmetry.space_group_name_H-M   'P 1'
#
loop_
_entity.id
_entity.type
_entity.pdbx_description
1 polymer ?
#
loop_
_entity_poly.entity_id
_entity_poly.type
_entity_poly.pdbx_seq_one_letter_code
_entity_poly.pdbx_strand_id
1 'polypeptide(L)'
;MGATAVSRKRLWKQKVAGILLTFWLLAISVSFFVFSGRLDLVHDAVLNAEAITRLAETAQRLDPARFFLDIVRSGVLSFLIVLAFAGWGLLIKRLAEGEETANDLPALITACLLAEGVFIFFLMSWLQFQPLRPAVTLTVLIPGFIAFLVTLYRQRWSIPSPLPSPGRWDKVLIALILFLLLVSSAYTSARLSYDASLLYFLQPKWMAGQGQIVLLSANDAFSVAHLYIGVLYAAIIQIAGDQAARFFVWWHAVATLIVLLALARKAGLSIRAQILTATLALTSTAILDAFGDGKYDLITTSFILSALYRTVSRHHSPPRPGYYWLNGFLLGASIISRPYNLFLVPPFFLAFYGVLILQKRLTLTRALDDMLWMLLAALLVGAHFLLWNRFLLGDALAPLHLSASLNASTWKVPAQRPSLTAYRIFYPFLVTFGHAPQSGGHITPLALAFAPFLISMKARRALRESPLVRELSIAAILTLALWLVFSFAIAEIRYVYFLWYLLFLPIATAIEEATHSGNPFVRAWVKTLPPLLLLFMIGRAGVVALVTYSPVQTDGQARCDHLPYCQAMNVLNETAPPGARVLIYSPYRYYLRNDLLQCASYRQDYLLVERKGRQSDASFWEEAYRRGFRYVLIDAFTMFYEARGYLVDDSHHPLWLDVQKVFEIPEQQLALYRLQGDGAPTSPEVRCEPVPGGWDIIEAHPEVEQGSDR
;
A
#
# COMPACT_ATOMS: atom_id res chain seq x y z
N MET A 1 -28.17 35.81 -46.67
CA MET A 1 -28.98 34.78 -45.99
C MET A 1 -28.19 33.52 -45.51
N GLY A 2 -26.91 33.30 -45.87
CA GLY A 2 -26.16 32.10 -45.44
C GLY A 2 -25.63 32.09 -43.99
N ALA A 3 -25.34 33.25 -43.38
CA ALA A 3 -24.73 33.34 -42.05
C ALA A 3 -25.66 32.90 -40.90
N THR A 4 -26.98 33.07 -41.06
CA THR A 4 -27.98 32.71 -40.04
C THR A 4 -28.21 31.21 -39.93
N ALA A 5 -28.11 30.48 -41.05
CA ALA A 5 -28.27 29.02 -41.08
C ALA A 5 -27.08 28.29 -40.42
N VAL A 6 -25.85 28.77 -40.65
CA VAL A 6 -24.63 28.23 -40.03
C VAL A 6 -24.66 28.46 -38.51
N SER A 7 -25.11 29.63 -38.07
CA SER A 7 -25.29 29.95 -36.64
C SER A 7 -26.31 29.02 -35.97
N ARG A 8 -27.48 28.79 -36.58
CA ARG A 8 -28.50 27.88 -36.02
C ARG A 8 -28.03 26.44 -35.93
N LYS A 9 -27.35 25.90 -36.95
CA LYS A 9 -26.80 24.53 -36.91
C LYS A 9 -25.74 24.36 -35.81
N ARG A 10 -24.89 25.37 -35.61
CA ARG A 10 -23.86 25.34 -34.56
C ARG A 10 -24.49 25.40 -33.16
N LEU A 11 -25.50 26.25 -32.97
CA LEU A 11 -26.24 26.38 -31.73
C LEU A 11 -26.98 25.07 -31.38
N TRP A 12 -27.61 24.43 -32.37
CA TRP A 12 -28.30 23.16 -32.19
C TRP A 12 -27.34 22.03 -31.79
N LYS A 13 -26.21 21.88 -32.49
CA LYS A 13 -25.18 20.90 -32.12
C LYS A 13 -24.64 21.11 -30.70
N GLN A 14 -24.45 22.37 -30.27
CA GLN A 14 -24.02 22.69 -28.91
C GLN A 14 -25.09 22.33 -27.87
N LYS A 15 -26.37 22.57 -28.15
CA LYS A 15 -27.47 22.18 -27.26
C LYS A 15 -27.58 20.66 -27.12
N VAL A 16 -27.57 19.93 -28.23
CA VAL A 16 -27.65 18.45 -28.22
C VAL A 16 -26.47 17.84 -27.48
N ALA A 17 -25.24 18.29 -27.76
CA ALA A 17 -24.06 17.83 -27.04
C ALA A 17 -24.15 18.13 -25.53
N GLY A 18 -24.68 19.31 -25.16
CA GLY A 18 -24.94 19.67 -23.78
C GLY A 18 -25.94 18.77 -23.07
N ILE A 19 -27.02 18.36 -23.75
CA ILE A 19 -28.04 17.45 -23.21
C ILE A 19 -27.45 16.05 -23.02
N LEU A 20 -26.80 15.49 -24.05
CA LEU A 20 -26.18 14.16 -23.98
C LEU A 20 -25.13 14.08 -22.87
N LEU A 21 -24.35 15.15 -22.70
CA LEU A 21 -23.37 15.24 -21.64
C LEU A 21 -24.00 15.36 -20.25
N THR A 22 -25.11 16.08 -20.13
CA THR A 22 -25.85 16.15 -18.87
C THR A 22 -26.42 14.78 -18.51
N PHE A 23 -26.98 14.06 -19.49
CA PHE A 23 -27.45 12.69 -19.32
C PHE A 23 -26.30 11.74 -18.93
N TRP A 24 -25.13 11.89 -19.55
CA TRP A 24 -23.93 11.13 -19.19
C TRP A 24 -23.49 11.38 -17.74
N LEU A 25 -23.39 12.65 -17.34
CA LEU A 25 -23.03 13.02 -15.97
C LEU A 25 -24.04 12.48 -14.95
N LEU A 26 -25.34 12.55 -15.28
CA LEU A 26 -26.39 11.99 -14.46
C LEU A 26 -26.26 10.46 -14.36
N ALA A 27 -26.09 9.77 -15.49
CA ALA A 27 -25.93 8.32 -15.54
C ALA A 27 -24.73 7.86 -14.70
N ILE A 28 -23.57 8.50 -14.86
CA ILE A 28 -22.36 8.20 -14.07
C ILE A 28 -22.58 8.46 -12.58
N SER A 29 -23.25 9.56 -12.22
CA SER A 29 -23.55 9.89 -10.83
C SER A 29 -24.49 8.84 -10.21
N VAL A 30 -25.57 8.48 -10.91
CA VAL A 30 -26.51 7.44 -10.47
C VAL A 30 -25.79 6.09 -10.37
N SER A 31 -24.99 5.71 -11.38
CA SER A 31 -24.23 4.46 -11.34
C SER A 31 -23.25 4.41 -10.19
N PHE A 32 -22.60 5.52 -9.85
CA PHE A 32 -21.72 5.59 -8.69
C PHE A 32 -22.50 5.32 -7.39
N PHE A 33 -23.58 6.05 -7.15
CA PHE A 33 -24.37 5.86 -5.91
C PHE A 33 -25.08 4.50 -5.85
N VAL A 34 -25.51 3.95 -6.98
CA VAL A 34 -26.22 2.66 -7.02
C VAL A 34 -25.27 1.46 -6.97
N PHE A 35 -24.19 1.46 -7.76
CA PHE A 35 -23.31 0.30 -7.90
C PHE A 35 -22.08 0.37 -6.99
N SER A 36 -21.36 1.49 -7.02
CA SER A 36 -20.19 1.65 -6.15
C SER A 36 -20.62 1.82 -4.70
N GLY A 37 -21.78 2.45 -4.47
CA GLY A 37 -22.36 2.62 -3.14
C GLY A 37 -22.70 1.30 -2.45
N ARG A 38 -23.50 0.43 -3.08
CA ARG A 38 -23.94 -0.87 -2.50
C ARG A 38 -22.84 -1.81 -2.03
N LEU A 39 -21.58 -1.56 -2.41
CA LEU A 39 -20.42 -2.41 -2.14
C LEU A 39 -19.49 -1.84 -1.06
N ASP A 40 -19.70 -0.60 -0.62
CA ASP A 40 -18.87 0.03 0.39
C ASP A 40 -19.43 -0.21 1.80
N LEU A 41 -18.52 -0.47 2.76
CA LEU A 41 -18.79 -0.55 4.21
C LEU A 41 -19.70 0.57 4.74
N VAL A 42 -19.67 1.75 4.10
CA VAL A 42 -20.50 2.91 4.46
C VAL A 42 -21.96 2.74 4.07
N HIS A 43 -22.28 2.13 2.92
CA HIS A 43 -23.69 1.92 2.56
C HIS A 43 -24.30 0.80 3.38
N ASP A 44 -23.53 -0.23 3.72
CA ASP A 44 -23.99 -1.20 4.72
C ASP A 44 -24.17 -0.46 6.06
N ALA A 45 -23.17 0.28 6.55
CA ALA A 45 -23.26 1.08 7.79
C ALA A 45 -24.39 2.12 7.84
N VAL A 46 -24.83 2.67 6.71
CA VAL A 46 -25.85 3.73 6.65
C VAL A 46 -27.24 3.22 6.27
N LEU A 47 -27.33 2.18 5.43
CA LEU A 47 -28.62 1.65 4.94
C LEU A 47 -29.06 0.38 5.67
N ASN A 48 -28.15 -0.30 6.36
CA ASN A 48 -28.47 -1.48 7.15
C ASN A 48 -28.57 -1.11 8.63
N ALA A 49 -29.77 -1.28 9.21
CA ALA A 49 -30.03 -0.98 10.62
C ALA A 49 -29.06 -1.72 11.56
N GLU A 50 -28.68 -2.96 11.23
CA GLU A 50 -27.72 -3.73 12.01
C GLU A 50 -26.33 -3.08 12.03
N ALA A 51 -25.92 -2.48 10.91
CA ALA A 51 -24.63 -1.84 10.80
C ALA A 51 -24.60 -0.47 11.49
N ILE A 52 -25.73 0.26 11.52
CA ILE A 52 -25.89 1.45 12.38
C ILE A 52 -25.76 1.06 13.86
N THR A 53 -26.41 -0.02 14.28
CA THR A 53 -26.30 -0.52 15.66
C THR A 53 -24.86 -0.89 16.00
N ARG A 54 -24.17 -1.62 15.11
CA ARG A 54 -22.74 -1.94 15.27
C ARG A 54 -21.86 -0.69 15.34
N LEU A 55 -22.13 0.33 14.52
CA LEU A 55 -21.42 1.60 14.58
C LEU A 55 -21.67 2.32 15.91
N ALA A 56 -22.91 2.35 16.39
CA ALA A 56 -23.27 2.96 17.67
C ALA A 56 -22.61 2.23 18.85
N GLU A 57 -22.62 0.90 18.85
CA GLU A 57 -21.92 0.09 19.85
C GLU A 57 -20.41 0.33 19.84
N THR A 58 -19.80 0.42 18.64
CA THR A 58 -18.37 0.71 18.49
C THR A 58 -18.05 2.11 18.99
N ALA A 59 -18.86 3.11 18.63
CA ALA A 59 -18.70 4.49 19.07
C ALA A 59 -18.86 4.65 20.58
N GLN A 60 -19.75 3.89 21.23
CA GLN A 60 -19.92 3.90 22.69
C GLN A 60 -18.73 3.30 23.44
N ARG A 61 -18.00 2.37 22.83
CA ARG A 61 -16.79 1.76 23.40
C ARG A 61 -15.52 2.57 23.15
N LEU A 62 -15.56 3.46 22.17
CA LEU A 62 -14.42 4.26 21.78
C LEU A 62 -14.21 5.37 22.81
N ASP A 63 -13.05 5.35 23.47
CA ASP A 63 -12.55 6.49 24.24
C ASP A 63 -12.01 7.54 23.25
N PRO A 64 -12.69 8.68 23.05
CA PRO A 64 -12.29 9.66 22.04
C PRO A 64 -10.94 10.31 22.35
N ALA A 65 -10.60 10.44 23.64
CA ALA A 65 -9.33 11.02 24.05
C ALA A 65 -8.18 10.07 23.69
N ARG A 66 -8.34 8.77 23.98
CA ARG A 66 -7.36 7.75 23.60
C ARG A 66 -7.22 7.64 22.08
N PHE A 67 -8.33 7.59 21.35
CA PHE A 67 -8.32 7.58 19.88
C PHE A 67 -7.51 8.75 19.30
N PHE A 68 -7.77 9.96 19.78
CA PHE A 68 -7.06 11.15 19.33
C PHE A 68 -5.57 11.12 19.72
N LEU A 69 -5.25 10.71 20.95
CA LEU A 69 -3.87 10.58 21.43
C LEU A 69 -3.06 9.56 20.62
N ASP A 70 -3.65 8.42 20.28
CA ASP A 70 -3.02 7.37 19.47
C ASP A 70 -2.66 7.90 18.07
N ILE A 71 -3.57 8.64 17.42
CA ILE A 71 -3.32 9.28 16.12
C ILE A 71 -2.22 10.34 16.23
N VAL A 72 -2.30 11.24 17.22
CA VAL A 72 -1.30 12.30 17.40
C VAL A 72 0.08 11.72 17.71
N ARG A 73 0.15 10.75 18.63
CA ARG A 73 1.42 10.08 19.00
C ARG A 73 2.05 9.41 17.78
N SER A 74 1.28 8.61 17.05
CA SER A 74 1.76 7.92 15.86
C SER A 74 2.19 8.91 14.78
N GLY A 75 1.39 9.95 14.55
CA GLY A 75 1.71 11.01 13.60
C GLY A 75 2.99 11.76 13.93
N VAL A 76 3.20 12.14 15.20
CA VAL A 76 4.43 12.81 15.66
C VAL A 76 5.65 11.91 15.47
N LEU A 77 5.57 10.65 15.90
CA LEU A 77 6.70 9.72 15.79
C LEU A 77 7.08 9.45 14.33
N SER A 78 6.10 9.19 13.47
CA SER A 78 6.34 9.02 12.03
C SER A 78 6.88 10.29 11.40
N PHE A 79 6.38 11.47 11.80
CA PHE A 79 6.89 12.74 11.28
C PHE A 79 8.35 12.99 11.69
N LEU A 80 8.76 12.66 12.92
CA LEU A 80 10.16 12.76 13.33
C LEU A 80 11.09 11.88 12.47
N ILE A 81 10.65 10.67 12.12
CA ILE A 81 11.37 9.77 11.20
C ILE A 81 11.48 10.40 9.80
N VAL A 82 10.38 10.96 9.29
CA VAL A 82 10.37 11.69 8.00
C VAL A 82 11.32 12.88 8.00
N LEU A 83 11.37 13.65 9.09
CA LEU A 83 12.32 14.77 9.23
C LEU A 83 13.77 14.29 9.25
N ALA A 84 14.05 13.16 9.91
CA ALA A 84 15.37 12.55 9.89
C ALA A 84 15.80 12.15 8.47
N PHE A 85 14.91 11.50 7.71
CA PHE A 85 15.14 11.19 6.30
C PHE A 85 15.31 12.45 5.45
N ALA A 86 14.53 13.49 5.69
CA ALA A 86 14.70 14.77 4.99
C ALA A 86 16.12 15.33 5.19
N GLY A 87 16.65 15.31 6.41
CA GLY A 87 18.01 15.79 6.70
C GLY A 87 19.11 14.97 6.01
N TRP A 88 19.05 13.64 6.10
CA TRP A 88 19.96 12.77 5.34
C TRP A 88 19.85 12.98 3.83
N GLY A 89 18.63 13.16 3.33
CA GLY A 89 18.34 13.36 1.93
C GLY A 89 18.99 14.62 1.37
N LEU A 90 18.90 15.70 2.13
CA LEU A 90 19.54 16.98 1.78
C LEU A 90 21.06 16.83 1.74
N LEU A 91 21.65 16.08 2.67
CA LEU A 91 23.08 15.80 2.65
C LEU A 91 23.49 14.96 1.44
N ILE A 92 22.75 13.88 1.14
CA ILE A 92 22.99 13.02 -0.03
C ILE A 92 22.93 13.84 -1.32
N LYS A 93 21.91 14.69 -1.47
CA LYS A 93 21.78 15.58 -2.63
C LYS A 93 22.94 16.57 -2.73
N ARG A 94 23.35 17.18 -1.61
CA ARG A 94 24.48 18.11 -1.59
C ARG A 94 25.78 17.44 -2.05
N LEU A 95 26.03 16.20 -1.58
CA LEU A 95 27.21 15.43 -1.94
C LEU A 95 27.20 14.99 -3.41
N ALA A 96 26.06 14.53 -3.92
CA ALA A 96 25.95 14.01 -5.28
C ALA A 96 25.80 15.08 -6.37
N GLU A 97 25.13 16.20 -6.06
CA GLU A 97 24.74 17.21 -7.05
C GLU A 97 25.48 18.55 -6.90
N GLY A 98 26.17 18.75 -5.78
CA GLY A 98 26.79 20.03 -5.41
C GLY A 98 25.78 21.14 -5.13
N GLU A 99 24.48 20.82 -5.01
CA GLU A 99 23.45 21.81 -4.70
C GLU A 99 23.26 21.94 -3.19
N GLU A 100 23.39 23.16 -2.67
CA GLU A 100 23.28 23.40 -1.22
C GLU A 100 21.84 23.47 -0.71
N THR A 101 20.83 23.66 -1.56
CA THR A 101 19.49 24.01 -1.10
C THR A 101 18.35 23.38 -1.89
N ALA A 102 17.48 22.63 -1.20
CA ALA A 102 16.15 22.28 -1.71
C ALA A 102 15.18 23.42 -1.41
N ASN A 103 15.06 24.38 -2.32
CA ASN A 103 14.27 25.60 -2.07
C ASN A 103 12.76 25.41 -2.18
N ASP A 104 12.30 24.22 -2.57
CA ASP A 104 10.88 23.89 -2.66
C ASP A 104 10.54 22.58 -1.93
N LEU A 105 9.27 22.48 -1.52
CA LEU A 105 8.74 21.33 -0.80
C LEU A 105 8.85 20.01 -1.61
N PRO A 106 8.61 19.97 -2.94
CA PRO A 106 8.82 18.75 -3.74
C PRO A 106 10.27 18.26 -3.74
N ALA A 107 11.26 19.16 -3.79
CA ALA A 107 12.67 18.77 -3.70
C ALA A 107 13.03 18.25 -2.30
N LEU A 108 12.41 18.77 -1.24
CA LEU A 108 12.56 18.25 0.13
C LEU A 108 11.96 16.85 0.26
N ILE A 109 10.75 16.64 -0.24
CA ILE A 109 10.09 15.32 -0.26
C ILE A 109 10.94 14.32 -1.04
N THR A 110 11.43 14.71 -2.21
CA THR A 110 12.34 13.91 -3.01
C THR A 110 13.61 13.53 -2.23
N ALA A 111 14.17 14.49 -1.48
CA ALA A 111 15.34 14.25 -0.64
C ALA A 111 15.03 13.22 0.46
N CYS A 112 13.91 13.40 1.17
CA CYS A 112 13.42 12.45 2.16
C CYS A 112 13.30 11.03 1.59
N LEU A 113 12.65 10.88 0.44
CA LEU A 113 12.46 9.60 -0.22
C LEU A 113 13.77 8.93 -0.68
N LEU A 114 14.76 9.73 -1.10
CA LEU A 114 16.10 9.21 -1.39
C LEU A 114 16.75 8.61 -0.15
N ALA A 115 16.73 9.34 0.96
CA ALA A 115 17.33 8.90 2.21
C ALA A 115 16.64 7.66 2.77
N GLU A 116 15.31 7.57 2.64
CA GLU A 116 14.56 6.37 2.99
C GLU A 116 15.02 5.16 2.18
N GLY A 117 15.18 5.29 0.86
CA GLY A 117 15.72 4.21 0.02
C GLY A 117 17.14 3.80 0.42
N VAL A 118 18.02 4.76 0.74
CA VAL A 118 19.38 4.49 1.23
C VAL A 118 19.34 3.84 2.62
N PHE A 119 18.40 4.26 3.46
CA PHE A 119 18.22 3.71 4.80
C PHE A 119 17.78 2.25 4.75
N ILE A 120 16.83 1.90 3.87
CA ILE A 120 16.46 0.50 3.61
C ILE A 120 17.70 -0.31 3.21
N PHE A 121 18.50 0.21 2.27
CA PHE A 121 19.72 -0.46 1.79
C PHE A 121 20.73 -0.69 2.93
N PHE A 122 20.90 0.32 3.79
CA PHE A 122 21.75 0.24 4.97
C PHE A 122 21.23 -0.81 5.97
N LEU A 123 19.93 -0.78 6.30
CA LEU A 123 19.33 -1.70 7.28
C LEU A 123 19.40 -3.15 6.80
N MET A 124 19.13 -3.40 5.52
CA MET A 124 19.31 -4.71 4.91
C MET A 124 20.76 -5.17 5.11
N SER A 125 21.73 -4.35 4.71
CA SER A 125 23.16 -4.63 4.89
C SER A 125 23.55 -4.89 6.36
N TRP A 126 23.01 -4.11 7.29
CA TRP A 126 23.28 -4.24 8.72
C TRP A 126 22.78 -5.57 9.28
N LEU A 127 21.56 -5.97 8.91
CA LEU A 127 20.92 -7.21 9.34
C LEU A 127 21.70 -8.47 8.95
N GLN A 128 22.65 -8.38 8.02
CA GLN A 128 23.59 -9.47 7.72
C GLN A 128 24.53 -9.78 8.88
N PHE A 129 24.95 -8.73 9.60
CA PHE A 129 26.05 -8.82 10.55
C PHE A 129 25.57 -8.78 11.99
N GLN A 130 24.46 -8.10 12.25
CA GLN A 130 23.99 -7.81 13.60
C GLN A 130 22.46 -7.76 13.64
N PRO A 131 21.85 -8.14 14.79
CA PRO A 131 20.42 -8.00 14.95
C PRO A 131 20.02 -6.51 14.93
N LEU A 132 18.87 -6.23 14.32
CA LEU A 132 18.21 -4.95 14.35
C LEU A 132 17.76 -4.66 15.79
N ARG A 133 18.30 -3.58 16.36
CA ARG A 133 17.95 -3.09 17.70
C ARG A 133 17.46 -1.65 17.58
N PRO A 134 16.56 -1.18 18.47
CA PRO A 134 16.11 0.21 18.51
C PRO A 134 17.28 1.21 18.51
N ALA A 135 18.37 0.90 19.23
CA ALA A 135 19.57 1.73 19.30
C ALA A 135 20.24 1.94 17.93
N VAL A 136 20.29 0.92 17.07
CA VAL A 136 20.88 1.03 15.72
C VAL A 136 20.04 1.96 14.87
N THR A 137 18.72 1.75 14.86
CA THR A 137 17.76 2.61 14.14
C THR A 137 17.89 4.07 14.61
N LEU A 138 17.92 4.32 15.91
CA LEU A 138 18.08 5.66 16.48
C LEU A 138 19.44 6.30 16.16
N THR A 139 20.52 5.52 16.15
CA THR A 139 21.87 6.01 15.81
C THR A 139 21.95 6.56 14.40
N VAL A 140 21.15 6.01 13.47
CA VAL A 140 21.05 6.54 12.11
C VAL A 140 20.08 7.72 12.02
N LEU A 141 18.92 7.65 12.69
CA LEU A 141 17.89 8.69 12.58
C LEU A 141 18.27 10.01 13.28
N ILE A 142 18.93 9.96 14.45
CA ILE A 142 19.28 11.15 15.22
C ILE A 142 20.19 12.12 14.43
N PRO A 143 21.31 11.68 13.82
CA PRO A 143 22.14 12.56 12.99
C PRO A 143 21.38 13.15 11.80
N GLY A 144 20.48 12.37 11.18
CA GLY A 144 19.61 12.85 10.11
C GLY A 144 18.69 13.98 10.59
N PHE A 145 18.08 13.83 11.75
CA PHE A 145 17.23 14.85 12.35
C PHE A 145 18.02 16.12 12.70
N ILE A 146 19.23 15.97 13.28
CA ILE A 146 20.13 17.10 13.55
C ILE A 146 20.52 17.80 12.23
N ALA A 147 20.86 17.06 11.18
CA ALA A 147 21.17 17.61 9.87
C ALA A 147 19.99 18.39 9.28
N PHE A 148 18.76 17.90 9.47
CA PHE A 148 17.54 18.62 9.09
C PHE A 148 17.42 19.96 9.84
N LEU A 149 17.57 19.97 11.17
CA LEU A 149 17.51 21.20 11.97
C LEU A 149 18.58 22.22 11.58
N VAL A 150 19.81 21.76 11.34
CA VAL A 150 20.92 22.62 10.87
C VAL A 150 20.59 23.22 9.50
N THR A 151 20.02 22.42 8.60
CA THR A 151 19.64 22.90 7.27
C THR A 151 18.47 23.88 7.36
N LEU A 152 17.46 23.60 8.17
CA LEU A 152 16.33 24.49 8.45
C LEU A 152 16.78 25.84 9.02
N TYR A 153 17.77 25.83 9.92
CA TYR A 153 18.35 27.05 10.48
C TYR A 153 19.12 27.89 9.44
N ARG A 154 19.90 27.22 8.58
CA ARG A 154 20.71 27.90 7.54
C ARG A 154 19.90 28.37 6.35
N GLN A 155 18.86 27.63 5.99
CA GLN A 155 18.12 27.86 4.76
C GLN A 155 17.01 28.88 5.00
N ARG A 156 17.13 30.04 4.35
CA ARG A 156 15.98 30.94 4.19
C ARG A 156 15.02 30.30 3.19
N TRP A 157 14.01 29.63 3.71
CA TRP A 157 12.91 29.11 2.89
C TRP A 157 12.25 30.28 2.18
N SER A 158 12.48 30.38 0.87
CA SER A 158 11.73 31.29 0.04
C SER A 158 10.30 30.78 0.02
N ILE A 159 9.38 31.51 0.68
CA ILE A 159 7.96 31.30 0.48
C ILE A 159 7.73 31.41 -1.03
N PRO A 160 7.18 30.38 -1.69
CA PRO A 160 6.90 30.46 -3.11
C PRO A 160 6.15 31.75 -3.38
N SER A 161 6.53 32.48 -4.44
CA SER A 161 5.81 33.67 -4.88
C SER A 161 4.31 33.42 -4.82
N PRO A 162 3.52 34.32 -4.19
CA PRO A 162 2.13 34.07 -3.89
C PRO A 162 1.41 33.65 -5.18
N LEU A 163 0.82 32.46 -5.14
CA LEU A 163 -0.02 31.99 -6.24
C LEU A 163 -1.18 32.97 -6.42
N PRO A 164 -1.72 33.13 -7.65
CA PRO A 164 -2.93 33.89 -7.86
C PRO A 164 -3.99 33.48 -6.85
N SER A 165 -4.66 34.45 -6.23
CA SER A 165 -5.60 34.17 -5.15
C SER A 165 -6.68 33.19 -5.65
N PRO A 166 -6.85 32.03 -5.03
CA PRO A 166 -7.86 31.05 -5.46
C PRO A 166 -9.25 31.68 -5.39
N GLY A 167 -10.11 31.34 -6.36
CA GLY A 167 -11.51 31.78 -6.34
C GLY A 167 -12.27 31.19 -5.15
N ARG A 168 -13.47 31.70 -4.85
CA ARG A 168 -14.28 31.21 -3.71
C ARG A 168 -14.55 29.70 -3.76
N TRP A 169 -14.85 29.17 -4.94
CA TRP A 169 -15.06 27.73 -5.12
C TRP A 169 -13.77 26.93 -4.94
N ASP A 170 -12.65 27.44 -5.45
CA ASP A 170 -11.33 26.82 -5.29
C ASP A 170 -10.94 26.74 -3.79
N LYS A 171 -11.24 27.78 -3.00
CA LYS A 171 -11.05 27.80 -1.54
C LYS A 171 -11.89 26.73 -0.82
N VAL A 172 -13.14 26.53 -1.24
CA VAL A 172 -14.00 25.46 -0.67
C VAL A 172 -13.39 24.09 -0.94
N LEU A 173 -12.95 23.82 -2.17
CA LEU A 173 -12.29 22.55 -2.48
C LEU A 173 -11.00 22.35 -1.69
N ILE A 174 -10.16 23.38 -1.56
CA ILE A 174 -8.94 23.30 -0.72
C ILE A 174 -9.30 22.95 0.72
N ALA A 175 -10.29 23.63 1.31
CA ALA A 175 -10.73 23.35 2.68
C ALA A 175 -11.22 21.90 2.85
N LEU A 176 -12.02 21.40 1.91
CA LEU A 176 -12.50 20.02 1.91
C LEU A 176 -11.37 19.01 1.71
N ILE A 177 -10.40 19.29 0.83
CA ILE A 177 -9.21 18.44 0.64
C ILE A 177 -8.39 18.36 1.93
N LEU A 178 -8.10 19.51 2.55
CA LEU A 178 -7.34 19.54 3.80
C LEU A 178 -8.08 18.83 4.94
N PHE A 179 -9.39 19.01 5.02
CA PHE A 179 -10.21 18.32 6.01
C PHE A 179 -10.26 16.81 5.76
N LEU A 180 -10.37 16.37 4.50
CA LEU A 180 -10.29 14.96 4.14
C LEU A 180 -8.91 14.36 4.47
N LEU A 181 -7.82 15.07 4.18
CA LEU A 181 -6.48 14.62 4.57
C LEU A 181 -6.37 14.46 6.10
N LEU A 182 -6.88 15.43 6.87
CA LEU A 182 -6.92 15.34 8.33
C LEU A 182 -7.74 14.14 8.81
N VAL A 183 -8.97 13.95 8.31
CA VAL A 183 -9.82 12.82 8.70
C VAL A 183 -9.20 11.49 8.28
N SER A 184 -8.62 11.39 7.08
CA SER A 184 -7.96 10.17 6.60
C SER A 184 -6.72 9.79 7.40
N SER A 185 -6.10 10.73 8.14
CA SER A 185 -5.01 10.39 9.06
C SER A 185 -5.47 9.46 10.19
N ALA A 186 -6.77 9.44 10.49
CA ALA A 186 -7.34 8.49 11.44
C ALA A 186 -7.31 7.03 10.94
N TYR A 187 -7.15 6.78 9.63
CA TYR A 187 -7.00 5.42 9.09
C TYR A 187 -5.77 4.70 9.64
N THR A 188 -4.80 5.40 10.21
CA THR A 188 -3.61 4.77 10.77
C THR A 188 -3.92 4.04 12.08
N SER A 189 -5.04 4.40 12.72
CA SER A 189 -5.61 3.70 13.87
C SER A 189 -6.57 2.58 13.47
N ALA A 190 -6.88 2.45 12.17
CA ALA A 190 -7.71 1.37 11.65
C ALA A 190 -7.00 0.02 11.75
N ARG A 191 -7.78 -1.04 11.89
CA ARG A 191 -7.39 -2.43 11.73
C ARG A 191 -6.84 -2.63 10.32
N LEU A 192 -5.77 -3.40 10.21
CA LEU A 192 -5.19 -3.77 8.93
C LEU A 192 -6.22 -4.55 8.10
N SER A 193 -6.23 -4.32 6.79
CA SER A 193 -6.95 -5.22 5.89
C SER A 193 -6.32 -6.62 5.89
N TYR A 194 -7.05 -7.57 5.31
CA TYR A 194 -6.64 -8.97 5.20
C TYR A 194 -5.21 -9.12 4.66
N ASP A 195 -4.93 -8.62 3.45
CA ASP A 195 -3.59 -8.67 2.85
C ASP A 195 -2.55 -7.95 3.72
N ALA A 196 -2.90 -6.80 4.30
CA ALA A 196 -1.98 -6.01 5.12
C ALA A 196 -1.53 -6.77 6.37
N SER A 197 -2.48 -7.37 7.08
CA SER A 197 -2.22 -8.19 8.26
C SER A 197 -1.51 -9.51 7.95
N LEU A 198 -1.66 -10.04 6.73
CA LEU A 198 -1.04 -11.30 6.32
C LEU A 198 0.37 -11.10 5.76
N LEU A 199 0.53 -10.20 4.80
CA LEU A 199 1.75 -10.11 3.97
C LEU A 199 2.63 -8.91 4.33
N TYR A 200 2.02 -7.76 4.62
CA TYR A 200 2.76 -6.50 4.70
C TYR A 200 3.22 -6.14 6.11
N PHE A 201 2.51 -6.58 7.16
CA PHE A 201 2.84 -6.27 8.55
C PHE A 201 3.22 -7.46 9.41
N LEU A 202 2.79 -8.68 9.04
CA LEU A 202 3.13 -9.88 9.80
C LEU A 202 4.64 -10.09 9.87
N GLN A 203 5.29 -10.10 8.71
CA GLN A 203 6.73 -10.30 8.61
C GLN A 203 7.52 -9.15 9.26
N PRO A 204 7.20 -7.86 9.04
CA PRO A 204 7.86 -6.77 9.75
C PRO A 204 7.68 -6.80 11.27
N LYS A 205 6.50 -7.15 11.77
CA LYS A 205 6.27 -7.30 13.22
C LYS A 205 7.13 -8.42 13.79
N TRP A 206 7.24 -9.54 13.09
CA TRP A 206 8.13 -10.63 13.48
C TRP A 206 9.60 -10.18 13.49
N MET A 207 10.08 -9.56 12.40
CA MET A 207 11.44 -9.02 12.31
C MET A 207 11.73 -7.99 13.40
N ALA A 208 10.78 -7.11 13.70
CA ALA A 208 10.90 -6.13 14.77
C ALA A 208 11.08 -6.81 16.12
N GLY A 209 10.32 -7.88 16.36
CA GLY A 209 10.37 -8.65 17.59
C GLY A 209 11.60 -9.54 17.74
N GLN A 210 12.19 -10.07 16.66
CA GLN A 210 13.40 -10.92 16.74
C GLN A 210 14.70 -10.17 16.48
N GLY A 211 14.61 -8.99 15.86
CA GLY A 211 15.76 -8.25 15.37
C GLY A 211 16.48 -8.95 14.20
N GLN A 212 15.88 -9.96 13.57
CA GLN A 212 16.51 -10.70 12.47
C GLN A 212 15.63 -10.71 11.22
N ILE A 213 16.22 -11.00 10.06
CA ILE A 213 15.45 -11.23 8.83
C ILE A 213 14.77 -12.59 8.94
N VAL A 214 13.45 -12.57 9.01
CA VAL A 214 12.63 -13.79 9.05
C VAL A 214 11.80 -13.87 7.77
N LEU A 215 11.72 -15.06 7.19
CA LEU A 215 10.84 -15.36 6.07
C LEU A 215 9.77 -16.35 6.53
N LEU A 216 8.53 -15.87 6.67
CA LEU A 216 7.36 -16.67 7.04
C LEU A 216 7.17 -17.89 6.12
N SER A 217 7.40 -17.68 4.83
CA SER A 217 7.43 -18.73 3.82
C SER A 217 8.46 -18.37 2.75
N ALA A 218 9.61 -19.07 2.75
CA ALA A 218 10.64 -18.92 1.71
C ALA A 218 10.12 -19.26 0.29
N ASN A 219 9.03 -20.02 0.21
CA ASN A 219 8.38 -20.42 -1.05
C ASN A 219 7.13 -19.58 -1.37
N ASP A 220 6.92 -18.46 -0.67
CA ASP A 220 5.86 -17.50 -1.02
C ASP A 220 6.46 -16.31 -1.75
N ALA A 221 6.15 -16.19 -3.05
CA ALA A 221 6.59 -15.09 -3.90
C ALA A 221 6.25 -13.72 -3.31
N PHE A 222 5.13 -13.61 -2.60
CA PHE A 222 4.70 -12.36 -1.98
C PHE A 222 5.58 -11.98 -0.79
N SER A 223 5.89 -12.92 0.10
CA SER A 223 6.75 -12.64 1.26
C SER A 223 8.14 -12.13 0.84
N VAL A 224 8.71 -12.70 -0.23
CA VAL A 224 10.02 -12.29 -0.77
C VAL A 224 9.95 -10.91 -1.43
N ALA A 225 8.92 -10.66 -2.23
CA ALA A 225 8.74 -9.41 -2.96
C ALA A 225 8.64 -8.16 -2.05
N HIS A 226 8.35 -8.38 -0.77
CA HIS A 226 8.03 -7.34 0.20
C HIS A 226 9.10 -7.11 1.27
N LEU A 227 10.21 -7.86 1.22
CA LEU A 227 11.24 -7.86 2.25
C LEU A 227 11.85 -6.47 2.53
N TYR A 228 12.11 -5.69 1.48
CA TYR A 228 12.83 -4.41 1.60
C TYR A 228 12.07 -3.37 2.40
N ILE A 229 10.81 -3.12 2.01
CA ILE A 229 9.94 -2.24 2.81
C ILE A 229 9.61 -2.90 4.14
N GLY A 230 9.56 -4.24 4.20
CA GLY A 230 9.34 -4.95 5.44
C GLY A 230 10.40 -4.66 6.51
N VAL A 231 11.67 -4.55 6.12
CA VAL A 231 12.77 -4.15 7.03
C VAL A 231 12.62 -2.70 7.49
N LEU A 232 12.18 -1.79 6.62
CA LEU A 232 11.86 -0.42 7.03
C LEU A 232 10.75 -0.41 8.09
N TYR A 233 9.66 -1.13 7.86
CA TYR A 233 8.59 -1.24 8.83
C TYR A 233 9.05 -1.89 10.12
N ALA A 234 9.89 -2.93 10.06
CA ALA A 234 10.44 -3.55 11.25
C ALA A 234 11.21 -2.54 12.11
N ALA A 235 12.04 -1.71 11.47
CA ALA A 235 12.78 -0.66 12.14
C ALA A 235 11.86 0.42 12.75
N ILE A 236 10.81 0.83 12.04
CA ILE A 236 9.83 1.79 12.55
C ILE A 236 9.04 1.20 13.72
N ILE A 237 8.58 -0.05 13.61
CA ILE A 237 7.84 -0.77 14.66
C ILE A 237 8.69 -0.82 15.94
N GLN A 238 9.98 -1.13 15.84
CA GLN A 238 10.87 -1.19 17.00
C GLN A 238 10.99 0.11 17.79
N ILE A 239 10.96 1.27 17.13
CA ILE A 239 11.19 2.57 17.79
C ILE A 239 9.92 3.38 18.04
N ALA A 240 8.87 3.14 17.25
CA ALA A 240 7.67 3.98 17.20
C ALA A 240 6.36 3.18 17.25
N GLY A 241 6.41 1.85 17.14
CA GLY A 241 5.25 0.97 17.20
C GLY A 241 4.49 0.82 15.88
N ASP A 242 3.50 -0.07 15.90
CA ASP A 242 2.75 -0.52 14.72
C ASP A 242 1.98 0.60 14.03
N GLN A 243 1.28 1.44 14.80
CA GLN A 243 0.47 2.53 14.24
C GLN A 243 1.34 3.59 13.55
N ALA A 244 2.55 3.86 14.06
CA ALA A 244 3.49 4.79 13.41
C ALA A 244 3.98 4.23 12.05
N ALA A 245 4.26 2.92 11.99
CA ALA A 245 4.60 2.27 10.72
C ALA A 245 3.45 2.34 9.70
N ARG A 246 2.19 2.25 10.13
CA ARG A 246 1.01 2.49 9.26
C ARG A 246 0.91 3.95 8.83
N PHE A 247 1.10 4.88 9.75
CA PHE A 247 1.09 6.33 9.48
C PHE A 247 2.16 6.73 8.47
N PHE A 248 3.24 5.96 8.38
CA PHE A 248 4.27 6.16 7.38
C PHE A 248 3.71 6.09 5.94
N VAL A 249 2.75 5.19 5.65
CA VAL A 249 2.10 5.13 4.32
C VAL A 249 1.25 6.36 4.04
N TRP A 250 0.55 6.87 5.07
CA TRP A 250 -0.22 8.12 4.95
C TRP A 250 0.70 9.28 4.52
N TRP A 251 1.91 9.35 5.08
CA TRP A 251 2.92 10.31 4.65
C TRP A 251 3.28 10.13 3.16
N HIS A 252 3.53 8.91 2.68
CA HIS A 252 3.79 8.68 1.26
C HIS A 252 2.64 9.07 0.35
N ALA A 253 1.40 8.93 0.83
CA ALA A 253 0.22 9.38 0.11
C ALA A 253 0.21 10.90 -0.06
N VAL A 254 0.49 11.64 1.02
CA VAL A 254 0.60 13.10 1.00
C VAL A 254 1.78 13.55 0.15
N ALA A 255 2.94 12.91 0.28
CA ALA A 255 4.12 13.14 -0.54
C ALA A 255 3.81 12.96 -2.04
N THR A 256 3.12 11.87 -2.39
CA THR A 256 2.66 11.57 -3.75
C THR A 256 1.77 12.69 -4.30
N LEU A 257 0.79 13.16 -3.50
CA LEU A 257 -0.08 14.27 -3.89
C LEU A 257 0.71 15.57 -4.10
N ILE A 258 1.61 15.93 -3.19
CA ILE A 258 2.40 17.16 -3.30
C ILE A 258 3.30 17.12 -4.55
N VAL A 259 3.98 16.00 -4.80
CA VAL A 259 4.84 15.82 -5.98
C VAL A 259 4.00 15.83 -7.27
N LEU A 260 2.82 15.23 -7.28
CA LEU A 260 1.90 15.29 -8.41
C LEU A 260 1.42 16.72 -8.70
N LEU A 261 1.08 17.49 -7.67
CA LEU A 261 0.69 18.90 -7.83
C LEU A 261 1.85 19.77 -8.32
N ALA A 262 3.08 19.46 -7.91
CA ALA A 262 4.28 20.08 -8.42
C ALA A 262 4.53 19.75 -9.89
N LEU A 263 4.34 18.48 -10.29
CA LEU A 263 4.35 18.05 -11.69
C LEU A 263 3.28 18.78 -12.51
N ALA A 264 2.05 18.88 -12.01
CA ALA A 264 0.97 19.63 -12.65
C ALA A 264 1.37 21.10 -12.88
N ARG A 265 1.93 21.74 -11.85
CA ARG A 265 2.42 23.13 -11.94
C ARG A 265 3.54 23.27 -12.97
N LYS A 266 4.52 22.37 -12.98
CA LYS A 266 5.60 22.33 -13.99
C LYS A 266 5.06 22.11 -15.40
N ALA A 267 3.93 21.41 -15.53
CA ALA A 267 3.24 21.21 -16.79
C ALA A 267 2.38 22.41 -17.24
N GLY A 268 2.38 23.51 -16.46
CA GLY A 268 1.65 24.74 -16.77
C GLY A 268 0.16 24.68 -16.40
N LEU A 269 -0.27 23.74 -15.56
CA LEU A 269 -1.66 23.69 -15.10
C LEU A 269 -1.96 24.86 -14.17
N SER A 270 -3.16 25.42 -14.32
CA SER A 270 -3.67 26.44 -13.42
C SER A 270 -3.78 25.92 -11.98
N ILE A 271 -3.93 26.84 -11.03
CA ILE A 271 -4.20 26.46 -9.63
C ILE A 271 -5.49 25.65 -9.49
N ARG A 272 -6.50 25.92 -10.32
CA ARG A 272 -7.76 25.19 -10.31
C ARG A 272 -7.58 23.76 -10.81
N ALA A 273 -6.87 23.55 -11.92
CA ALA A 273 -6.56 22.21 -12.41
C ALA A 273 -5.69 21.42 -11.41
N GLN A 274 -4.77 22.08 -10.70
CA GLN A 274 -4.02 21.48 -9.59
C GLN A 274 -4.98 20.99 -8.48
N ILE A 275 -5.88 21.84 -7.99
CA ILE A 275 -6.87 21.48 -6.95
C ILE A 275 -7.76 20.31 -7.42
N LEU A 276 -8.22 20.36 -8.67
CA LEU A 276 -9.03 19.30 -9.29
C LEU A 276 -8.27 17.98 -9.44
N THR A 277 -6.96 18.03 -9.69
CA THR A 277 -6.11 16.82 -9.71
C THR A 277 -6.10 16.16 -8.33
N ALA A 278 -5.92 16.94 -7.26
CA ALA A 278 -6.01 16.42 -5.89
C ALA A 278 -7.43 15.90 -5.57
N THR A 279 -8.49 16.59 -6.03
CA THR A 279 -9.87 16.12 -5.87
C THR A 279 -10.09 14.77 -6.56
N LEU A 280 -9.58 14.58 -7.78
CA LEU A 280 -9.69 13.30 -8.49
C LEU A 280 -9.01 12.16 -7.72
N ALA A 281 -7.79 12.40 -7.21
CA ALA A 281 -7.07 11.42 -6.42
C ALA A 281 -7.79 11.07 -5.11
N LEU A 282 -8.24 12.07 -4.35
CA LEU A 282 -8.85 11.88 -3.03
C LEU A 282 -10.32 11.41 -3.09
N THR A 283 -10.95 11.48 -4.26
CA THR A 283 -12.27 10.88 -4.50
C THR A 283 -12.21 9.47 -5.10
N SER A 284 -11.00 8.91 -5.22
CA SER A 284 -10.81 7.49 -5.53
C SER A 284 -10.68 6.71 -4.23
N THR A 285 -11.61 5.78 -3.95
CA THR A 285 -11.52 4.90 -2.78
C THR A 285 -10.28 4.00 -2.85
N ALA A 286 -9.90 3.55 -4.06
CA ALA A 286 -8.66 2.77 -4.25
C ALA A 286 -7.42 3.51 -3.74
N ILE A 287 -7.35 4.82 -3.97
CA ILE A 287 -6.23 5.64 -3.51
C ILE A 287 -6.39 6.00 -2.02
N LEU A 288 -7.57 6.47 -1.61
CA LEU A 288 -7.79 6.95 -0.24
C LEU A 288 -7.63 5.82 0.78
N ASP A 289 -8.18 4.63 0.53
CA ASP A 289 -8.12 3.53 1.48
C ASP A 289 -6.70 2.99 1.64
N ALA A 290 -5.85 3.15 0.63
CA ALA A 290 -4.44 2.82 0.72
C ALA A 290 -3.67 3.74 1.70
N PHE A 291 -4.24 4.86 2.18
CA PHE A 291 -3.54 5.80 3.08
C PHE A 291 -3.20 5.19 4.44
N GLY A 292 -4.05 4.32 5.00
CA GLY A 292 -3.84 3.72 6.32
C GLY A 292 -3.73 2.20 6.31
N ASP A 293 -3.91 1.56 5.15
CA ASP A 293 -3.85 0.11 5.03
C ASP A 293 -2.43 -0.45 5.20
N GLY A 294 -1.41 0.41 5.11
CA GLY A 294 -0.02 0.00 5.34
C GLY A 294 0.62 -0.74 4.16
N LYS A 295 -0.08 -0.88 3.03
CA LYS A 295 0.45 -1.50 1.80
C LYS A 295 1.50 -0.61 1.12
N TYR A 296 2.38 -1.24 0.35
CA TYR A 296 3.55 -0.57 -0.23
C TYR A 296 3.25 0.18 -1.54
N ASP A 297 2.02 0.09 -2.05
CA ASP A 297 1.62 0.66 -3.34
C ASP A 297 1.95 2.17 -3.44
N LEU A 298 1.61 2.93 -2.39
CA LEU A 298 1.84 4.37 -2.34
C LEU A 298 3.31 4.72 -2.09
N ILE A 299 4.05 3.89 -1.36
CA ILE A 299 5.50 4.05 -1.17
C ILE A 299 6.19 4.00 -2.53
N THR A 300 5.94 2.93 -3.31
CA THR A 300 6.55 2.79 -4.63
C THR A 300 6.10 3.88 -5.61
N THR A 301 4.83 4.28 -5.55
CA THR A 301 4.29 5.38 -6.36
C THR A 301 4.99 6.71 -6.07
N SER A 302 5.28 6.99 -4.79
CA SER A 302 5.96 8.22 -4.39
C SER A 302 7.40 8.31 -4.93
N PHE A 303 8.14 7.18 -4.96
CA PHE A 303 9.46 7.10 -5.57
C PHE A 303 9.41 7.38 -7.08
N ILE A 304 8.47 6.76 -7.79
CA ILE A 304 8.30 6.92 -9.24
C ILE A 304 7.96 8.37 -9.59
N LEU A 305 6.96 8.96 -8.93
CA LEU A 305 6.57 10.35 -9.21
C LEU A 305 7.66 11.35 -8.83
N SER A 306 8.46 11.08 -7.79
CA SER A 306 9.59 11.95 -7.42
C SER A 306 10.73 11.89 -8.45
N ALA A 307 11.08 10.69 -8.93
CA ALA A 307 12.04 10.52 -10.02
C ALA A 307 11.55 11.22 -11.31
N LEU A 308 10.25 11.13 -11.60
CA LEU A 308 9.63 11.79 -12.74
C LEU A 308 9.62 13.32 -12.58
N TYR A 309 9.23 13.84 -11.40
CA TYR A 309 9.30 15.27 -11.09
C TYR A 309 10.68 15.85 -11.33
N ARG A 310 11.72 15.13 -10.91
CA ARG A 310 13.10 15.50 -11.17
C ARG A 310 13.44 15.49 -12.65
N THR A 311 13.19 14.38 -13.33
CA THR A 311 13.43 14.25 -14.78
C THR A 311 12.81 15.41 -15.56
N VAL A 312 11.56 15.74 -15.25
CA VAL A 312 10.84 16.89 -15.81
C VAL A 312 11.47 18.23 -15.41
N SER A 313 11.89 18.40 -14.16
CA SER A 313 12.42 19.68 -13.67
C SER A 313 13.75 20.07 -14.29
N ARG A 314 14.51 19.12 -14.85
CA ARG A 314 15.85 19.37 -15.43
C ARG A 314 16.04 18.95 -16.89
N HIS A 315 15.00 18.55 -17.61
CA HIS A 315 15.12 18.12 -19.01
C HIS A 315 15.70 19.17 -19.99
N HIS A 316 15.82 20.45 -19.59
CA HIS A 316 16.49 21.49 -20.37
C HIS A 316 17.93 21.82 -19.91
N SER A 317 18.37 21.34 -18.75
CA SER A 317 19.70 21.60 -18.19
C SER A 317 20.73 20.54 -18.61
N PRO A 318 22.01 20.89 -18.81
CA PRO A 318 23.04 19.93 -19.21
C PRO A 318 23.06 18.72 -18.25
N PRO A 319 23.31 17.51 -18.77
CA PRO A 319 23.26 16.31 -17.97
C PRO A 319 24.29 16.40 -16.84
N ARG A 320 23.85 16.09 -15.63
CA ARG A 320 24.73 15.92 -14.47
C ARG A 320 24.59 14.46 -14.02
N PRO A 321 25.63 13.62 -14.15
CA PRO A 321 25.55 12.21 -13.81
C PRO A 321 24.95 11.95 -12.42
N GLY A 322 25.38 12.69 -11.39
CA GLY A 322 24.83 12.56 -10.04
C GLY A 322 23.32 12.79 -9.93
N TYR A 323 22.76 13.67 -10.76
CA TYR A 323 21.31 13.93 -10.80
C TYR A 323 20.53 12.70 -11.29
N TYR A 324 20.94 12.17 -12.44
CA TYR A 324 20.30 11.01 -13.06
C TYR A 324 20.61 9.71 -12.30
N TRP A 325 21.76 9.63 -11.63
CA TRP A 325 22.08 8.53 -10.73
C TRP A 325 21.09 8.47 -9.56
N LEU A 326 20.82 9.61 -8.90
CA LEU A 326 19.81 9.65 -7.83
C LEU A 326 18.38 9.38 -8.35
N ASN A 327 18.05 9.77 -9.59
CA ASN A 327 16.78 9.39 -10.21
C ASN A 327 16.70 7.88 -10.42
N GLY A 328 17.75 7.28 -10.98
CA GLY A 328 17.85 5.84 -11.17
C GLY A 328 17.78 5.06 -9.86
N PHE A 329 18.36 5.59 -8.79
CA PHE A 329 18.23 5.02 -7.45
C PHE A 329 16.77 4.99 -6.97
N LEU A 330 16.02 6.09 -7.11
CA LEU A 330 14.57 6.11 -6.78
C LEU A 330 13.78 5.11 -7.63
N LEU A 331 14.08 5.01 -8.92
CA LEU A 331 13.44 4.03 -9.80
C LEU A 331 13.77 2.60 -9.39
N GLY A 332 15.05 2.33 -9.09
CA GLY A 332 15.51 1.06 -8.54
C GLY A 332 14.77 0.70 -7.26
N ALA A 333 14.72 1.63 -6.29
CA ALA A 333 14.00 1.48 -5.02
C ALA A 333 12.51 1.18 -5.25
N SER A 334 11.87 1.85 -6.21
CA SER A 334 10.48 1.57 -6.57
C SER A 334 10.26 0.18 -7.16
N ILE A 335 11.23 -0.35 -7.92
CA ILE A 335 11.17 -1.68 -8.52
C ILE A 335 11.40 -2.75 -7.46
N ILE A 336 12.41 -2.61 -6.59
CA ILE A 336 12.69 -3.64 -5.58
C ILE A 336 11.66 -3.67 -4.45
N SER A 337 11.03 -2.54 -4.15
CA SER A 337 9.94 -2.46 -3.17
C SER A 337 8.67 -3.15 -3.67
N ARG A 338 8.54 -3.29 -4.99
CA ARG A 338 7.46 -4.01 -5.66
C ARG A 338 7.94 -4.52 -7.03
N PRO A 339 8.46 -5.75 -7.12
CA PRO A 339 9.09 -6.29 -8.33
C PRO A 339 8.27 -6.18 -9.62
N TYR A 340 6.93 -6.21 -9.54
CA TYR A 340 6.04 -5.99 -10.68
C TYR A 340 6.23 -4.63 -11.38
N ASN A 341 6.76 -3.62 -10.69
CA ASN A 341 7.12 -2.33 -11.28
C ASN A 341 8.19 -2.46 -12.36
N LEU A 342 8.94 -3.58 -12.44
CA LEU A 342 9.81 -3.89 -13.57
C LEU A 342 9.09 -3.88 -14.93
N PHE A 343 7.78 -4.17 -14.94
CA PHE A 343 6.95 -4.16 -16.15
C PHE A 343 6.23 -2.84 -16.40
N LEU A 344 6.35 -1.87 -15.49
CA LEU A 344 5.65 -0.59 -15.59
C LEU A 344 6.62 0.59 -15.70
N VAL A 345 7.64 0.63 -14.85
CA VAL A 345 8.58 1.75 -14.77
C VAL A 345 9.44 1.86 -16.03
N PRO A 346 10.17 0.82 -16.48
CA PRO A 346 10.97 0.94 -17.70
C PRO A 346 10.15 1.26 -18.95
N PRO A 347 9.00 0.58 -19.24
CA PRO A 347 8.18 0.95 -20.39
C PRO A 347 7.63 2.37 -20.34
N PHE A 348 7.28 2.87 -19.14
CA PHE A 348 6.85 4.26 -18.97
C PHE A 348 7.95 5.26 -19.34
N PHE A 349 9.16 5.10 -18.80
CA PHE A 349 10.27 6.01 -19.10
C PHE A 349 10.69 5.91 -20.57
N LEU A 350 10.72 4.70 -21.16
CA LEU A 350 10.96 4.52 -22.59
C LEU A 350 9.91 5.25 -23.44
N ALA A 351 8.63 5.11 -23.11
CA ALA A 351 7.55 5.80 -23.80
C ALA A 351 7.65 7.33 -23.63
N PHE A 352 7.94 7.80 -22.43
CA PHE A 352 8.09 9.22 -22.13
C PHE A 352 9.25 9.86 -22.92
N TYR A 353 10.45 9.28 -22.85
CA TYR A 353 11.61 9.75 -23.63
C TYR A 353 11.37 9.61 -25.14
N GLY A 354 10.75 8.52 -25.59
CA GLY A 354 10.36 8.32 -26.98
C GLY A 354 9.44 9.42 -27.50
N VAL A 355 8.42 9.81 -26.72
CA VAL A 355 7.53 10.91 -27.08
C VAL A 355 8.29 12.25 -27.14
N LEU A 356 9.21 12.52 -26.21
CA LEU A 356 10.04 13.73 -26.24
C LEU A 356 10.94 13.79 -27.49
N ILE A 357 11.54 12.66 -27.89
CA ILE A 357 12.37 12.54 -29.09
C ILE A 357 11.53 12.76 -30.35
N LEU A 358 10.37 12.10 -30.46
CA LEU A 358 9.46 12.23 -31.61
C LEU A 358 8.95 13.67 -31.77
N GLN A 359 8.82 14.41 -30.67
CA GLN A 359 8.44 15.83 -30.67
C GLN A 359 9.64 16.79 -30.86
N LYS A 360 10.85 16.26 -31.10
CA LYS A 360 12.11 17.01 -31.27
C LYS A 360 12.45 17.94 -30.09
N ARG A 361 12.03 17.56 -28.88
CA ARG A 361 12.30 18.30 -27.63
C ARG A 361 13.54 17.80 -26.91
N LEU A 362 13.96 16.58 -27.24
CA LEU A 362 15.14 15.94 -26.70
C LEU A 362 15.85 15.19 -27.82
N THR A 363 17.18 15.25 -27.85
CA THR A 363 17.96 14.46 -28.80
C THR A 363 18.06 13.00 -28.33
N LEU A 364 18.17 12.06 -29.26
CA LEU A 364 18.36 10.64 -28.92
C LEU A 364 19.61 10.43 -28.06
N THR A 365 20.72 11.10 -28.39
CA THR A 365 21.98 10.99 -27.64
C THR A 365 21.82 11.40 -26.17
N ARG A 366 21.13 12.52 -25.92
CA ARG A 366 20.86 12.99 -24.57
C ARG A 366 19.89 12.09 -23.82
N ALA A 367 18.85 11.61 -24.50
CA ALA A 367 17.93 10.63 -23.93
C ALA A 367 18.67 9.35 -23.48
N LEU A 368 19.57 8.83 -24.33
CA LEU A 368 20.36 7.64 -24.02
C LEU A 368 21.32 7.89 -22.85
N ASP A 369 21.97 9.06 -22.78
CA ASP A 369 22.85 9.42 -21.65
C ASP A 369 22.07 9.50 -20.33
N ASP A 370 20.95 10.24 -20.31
CA ASP A 370 20.05 10.31 -19.14
C ASP A 370 19.62 8.91 -18.70
N MET A 371 19.14 8.09 -19.65
CA MET A 371 18.66 6.74 -19.38
C MET A 371 19.78 5.80 -18.94
N LEU A 372 21.00 5.94 -19.44
CA LEU A 372 22.15 5.13 -19.05
C LEU A 372 22.48 5.36 -17.57
N TRP A 373 22.60 6.61 -17.13
CA TRP A 373 22.87 6.92 -15.72
C TRP A 373 21.75 6.47 -14.78
N MET A 374 20.50 6.63 -15.20
CA MET A 374 19.37 6.09 -14.45
C MET A 374 19.40 4.55 -14.37
N LEU A 375 19.69 3.88 -15.49
CA LEU A 375 19.75 2.43 -15.57
C LEU A 375 20.87 1.87 -14.69
N LEU A 376 22.07 2.45 -14.73
CA LEU A 376 23.19 2.00 -13.91
C LEU A 376 22.87 2.04 -12.41
N ALA A 377 22.27 3.14 -11.93
CA ALA A 377 21.88 3.24 -10.53
C ALA A 377 20.72 2.28 -10.18
N ALA A 378 19.74 2.12 -11.06
CA ALA A 378 18.65 1.16 -10.86
C ALA A 378 19.16 -0.29 -10.82
N LEU A 379 20.14 -0.63 -11.67
CA LEU A 379 20.79 -1.93 -11.71
C LEU A 379 21.63 -2.19 -10.45
N LEU A 380 22.27 -1.17 -9.87
CA LEU A 380 22.97 -1.32 -8.58
C LEU A 380 21.99 -1.70 -7.46
N VAL A 381 20.86 -0.99 -7.38
CA VAL A 381 19.80 -1.31 -6.40
C VAL A 381 19.23 -2.71 -6.66
N GLY A 382 19.00 -3.06 -7.93
CA GLY A 382 18.58 -4.39 -8.33
C GLY A 382 19.61 -5.47 -7.99
N ALA A 383 20.90 -5.24 -8.20
CA ALA A 383 21.96 -6.18 -7.89
C ALA A 383 22.04 -6.46 -6.39
N HIS A 384 21.87 -5.45 -5.55
CA HIS A 384 21.75 -5.63 -4.11
C HIS A 384 20.53 -6.49 -3.73
N PHE A 385 19.38 -6.25 -4.36
CA PHE A 385 18.18 -7.08 -4.21
C PHE A 385 18.42 -8.54 -4.60
N LEU A 386 19.03 -8.78 -5.75
CA LEU A 386 19.37 -10.12 -6.22
C LEU A 386 20.36 -10.83 -5.30
N LEU A 387 21.37 -10.11 -4.80
CA LEU A 387 22.34 -10.64 -3.84
C LEU A 387 21.65 -11.08 -2.55
N TRP A 388 20.72 -10.26 -2.03
CA TRP A 388 19.95 -10.59 -0.84
C TRP A 388 19.03 -11.79 -1.03
N ASN A 389 18.36 -11.90 -2.17
CA ASN A 389 17.58 -13.09 -2.48
C ASN A 389 18.46 -14.33 -2.53
N ARG A 390 19.67 -14.24 -3.12
CA ARG A 390 20.60 -15.36 -3.14
C ARG A 390 21.03 -15.78 -1.74
N PHE A 391 21.30 -14.83 -0.85
CA PHE A 391 21.69 -15.14 0.53
C PHE A 391 20.55 -15.74 1.34
N LEU A 392 19.34 -15.20 1.24
CA LEU A 392 18.21 -15.61 2.08
C LEU A 392 17.45 -16.83 1.54
N LEU A 393 17.38 -16.97 0.22
CA LEU A 393 16.54 -17.97 -0.45
C LEU A 393 17.37 -19.00 -1.21
N GLY A 394 18.69 -18.85 -1.27
CA GLY A 394 19.54 -19.67 -2.11
C GLY A 394 19.37 -19.40 -3.61
N ASP A 395 18.57 -18.40 -4.02
CA ASP A 395 18.30 -18.09 -5.42
C ASP A 395 18.12 -16.58 -5.63
N ALA A 396 18.96 -15.99 -6.47
CA ALA A 396 18.93 -14.56 -6.78
C ALA A 396 17.62 -14.13 -7.46
N LEU A 397 17.07 -15.01 -8.30
CA LEU A 397 15.87 -14.77 -9.10
C LEU A 397 14.62 -15.40 -8.47
N ALA A 398 14.67 -15.75 -7.19
CA ALA A 398 13.56 -16.38 -6.47
C ALA A 398 12.21 -15.70 -6.70
N PRO A 399 12.06 -14.36 -6.69
CA PRO A 399 10.76 -13.74 -6.99
C PRO A 399 10.21 -14.10 -8.38
N LEU A 400 11.08 -14.17 -9.39
CA LEU A 400 10.67 -14.51 -10.76
C LEU A 400 10.32 -16.00 -10.86
N HIS A 401 11.14 -16.89 -10.32
CA HIS A 401 10.87 -18.32 -10.34
C HIS A 401 9.61 -18.68 -9.54
N LEU A 402 9.45 -18.11 -8.35
CA LEU A 402 8.25 -18.29 -7.52
C LEU A 402 7.02 -17.68 -8.22
N SER A 403 7.15 -16.54 -8.90
CA SER A 403 6.04 -15.98 -9.70
C SER A 403 5.64 -16.87 -10.88
N ALA A 404 6.59 -17.56 -11.52
CA ALA A 404 6.29 -18.52 -12.58
C ALA A 404 5.56 -19.77 -12.05
N SER A 405 5.79 -20.12 -10.77
CA SER A 405 5.10 -21.22 -10.09
C SER A 405 3.66 -20.86 -9.67
N LEU A 406 3.30 -19.57 -9.67
CA LEU A 406 1.92 -19.10 -9.53
C LEU A 406 1.15 -19.43 -10.82
N ASN A 407 0.76 -20.70 -10.96
CA ASN A 407 0.03 -21.18 -12.12
C ASN A 407 -1.28 -20.40 -12.25
N ALA A 408 -1.64 -19.93 -13.45
CA ALA A 408 -2.92 -19.26 -13.68
C ALA A 408 -4.14 -20.11 -13.26
N SER A 409 -3.97 -21.44 -13.14
CA SER A 409 -4.98 -22.36 -12.58
C SER A 409 -5.10 -22.33 -11.05
N THR A 410 -4.05 -21.94 -10.32
CA THR A 410 -4.08 -21.76 -8.85
C THR A 410 -4.79 -20.48 -8.45
N TRP A 411 -4.68 -19.45 -9.28
CA TRP A 411 -5.53 -18.27 -9.19
C TRP A 411 -6.89 -18.62 -9.81
N LYS A 412 -7.73 -19.31 -9.03
CA LYS A 412 -9.14 -19.57 -9.37
C LYS A 412 -9.96 -18.27 -9.37
N VAL A 413 -9.45 -17.18 -9.95
CA VAL A 413 -10.29 -16.06 -10.36
C VAL A 413 -11.04 -16.58 -11.59
N PRO A 414 -12.35 -16.83 -11.50
CA PRO A 414 -13.11 -17.52 -12.54
C PRO A 414 -13.46 -16.55 -13.68
N ALA A 415 -12.50 -15.75 -14.15
CA ALA A 415 -12.68 -15.02 -15.39
C ALA A 415 -12.55 -16.02 -16.54
N GLN A 416 -13.69 -16.56 -16.97
CA GLN A 416 -13.77 -17.34 -18.20
C GLN A 416 -13.06 -16.58 -19.32
N ARG A 417 -12.22 -17.24 -20.14
CA ARG A 417 -11.39 -16.57 -21.17
C ARG A 417 -12.12 -15.51 -22.04
N PRO A 418 -13.42 -15.66 -22.42
CA PRO A 418 -14.14 -14.63 -23.16
C PRO A 418 -14.37 -13.32 -22.39
N SER A 419 -14.49 -13.34 -21.05
CA SER A 419 -14.71 -12.13 -20.25
C SER A 419 -13.44 -11.27 -20.11
N LEU A 420 -12.24 -11.86 -20.25
CA LEU A 420 -10.97 -11.13 -20.17
C LEU A 420 -10.84 -10.06 -21.25
N THR A 421 -11.22 -10.35 -22.50
CA THR A 421 -11.18 -9.36 -23.59
C THR A 421 -12.13 -8.20 -23.30
N ALA A 422 -13.34 -8.49 -22.82
CA ALA A 422 -14.30 -7.46 -22.44
C ALA A 422 -13.76 -6.60 -21.28
N TYR A 423 -13.18 -7.22 -20.26
CA TYR A 423 -12.57 -6.51 -19.13
C TYR A 423 -11.40 -5.61 -19.55
N ARG A 424 -10.59 -6.02 -20.54
CA ARG A 424 -9.52 -5.17 -21.11
C ARG A 424 -10.09 -3.94 -21.81
N ILE A 425 -11.10 -4.13 -22.66
CA ILE A 425 -11.73 -3.04 -23.42
C ILE A 425 -12.44 -2.05 -22.49
N PHE A 426 -13.13 -2.57 -21.47
CA PHE A 426 -13.88 -1.77 -20.51
C PHE A 426 -13.10 -1.49 -19.23
N TYR A 427 -11.76 -1.58 -19.24
CA TYR A 427 -10.96 -1.48 -18.03
C TYR A 427 -11.25 -0.22 -17.20
N PRO A 428 -11.30 1.00 -17.76
CA PRO A 428 -11.68 2.19 -16.99
C PRO A 428 -13.04 2.09 -16.29
N PHE A 429 -14.04 1.45 -16.92
CA PHE A 429 -15.35 1.21 -16.31
C PHE A 429 -15.28 0.13 -15.23
N LEU A 430 -14.53 -0.95 -15.48
CA LEU A 430 -14.34 -2.04 -14.53
C LEU A 430 -13.68 -1.51 -13.25
N VAL A 431 -12.66 -0.66 -13.35
CA VAL A 431 -11.97 -0.12 -12.16
C VAL A 431 -12.75 0.97 -11.43
N THR A 432 -13.76 1.57 -12.06
CA THR A 432 -14.60 2.60 -11.41
C THR A 432 -15.88 2.00 -10.82
N PHE A 433 -16.47 0.98 -11.44
CA PHE A 433 -17.77 0.43 -11.02
C PHE A 433 -17.76 -1.07 -10.73
N GLY A 434 -16.75 -1.79 -11.22
CA GLY A 434 -16.64 -3.24 -11.04
C GLY A 434 -15.98 -3.60 -9.72
N HIS A 435 -16.47 -4.65 -9.08
CA HIS A 435 -15.89 -5.20 -7.86
C HIS A 435 -14.92 -6.32 -8.20
N ALA A 436 -13.61 -6.03 -8.15
CA ALA A 436 -12.59 -7.07 -8.16
C ALA A 436 -12.10 -7.25 -6.71
N PRO A 437 -12.09 -8.48 -6.15
CA PRO A 437 -11.73 -8.71 -4.75
C PRO A 437 -10.39 -8.10 -4.33
N GLN A 438 -9.47 -7.92 -5.28
CA GLN A 438 -8.11 -7.43 -5.05
C GLN A 438 -7.89 -5.97 -5.50
N SER A 439 -8.92 -5.27 -6.00
CA SER A 439 -8.73 -3.88 -6.48
C SER A 439 -8.43 -2.88 -5.36
N GLY A 440 -8.77 -3.21 -4.12
CA GLY A 440 -8.59 -2.33 -2.96
C GLY A 440 -9.47 -1.09 -2.99
N GLY A 441 -10.48 -1.04 -3.86
CA GLY A 441 -11.39 0.09 -4.04
C GLY A 441 -11.63 0.39 -5.52
N HIS A 442 -12.03 1.64 -5.81
CA HIS A 442 -12.36 2.12 -7.15
C HIS A 442 -11.64 3.42 -7.52
N ILE A 443 -11.41 3.63 -8.82
CA ILE A 443 -11.02 4.93 -9.37
C ILE A 443 -12.21 5.89 -9.33
N THR A 444 -11.95 7.17 -9.07
CA THR A 444 -12.98 8.22 -8.97
C THR A 444 -13.96 8.22 -10.17
N PRO A 445 -15.28 8.26 -9.93
CA PRO A 445 -16.27 8.37 -11.01
C PRO A 445 -16.14 9.68 -11.80
N LEU A 446 -15.52 10.71 -11.21
CA LEU A 446 -15.23 11.98 -11.88
C LEU A 446 -14.36 11.77 -13.13
N ALA A 447 -13.45 10.79 -13.10
CA ALA A 447 -12.58 10.52 -14.25
C ALA A 447 -13.40 10.11 -15.48
N LEU A 448 -14.36 9.20 -15.32
CA LEU A 448 -15.24 8.77 -16.42
C LEU A 448 -16.32 9.82 -16.75
N ALA A 449 -16.85 10.51 -15.74
CA ALA A 449 -17.84 11.58 -15.92
C ALA A 449 -17.32 12.67 -16.86
N PHE A 450 -16.04 13.03 -16.71
CA PHE A 450 -15.42 14.13 -17.46
C PHE A 450 -14.51 13.70 -18.60
N ALA A 451 -14.22 12.41 -18.78
CA ALA A 451 -13.47 11.90 -19.93
C ALA A 451 -14.00 12.38 -21.30
N PRO A 452 -15.32 12.46 -21.57
CA PRO A 452 -15.83 12.98 -22.85
C PRO A 452 -15.42 14.44 -23.14
N PHE A 453 -15.14 15.25 -22.11
CA PHE A 453 -14.68 16.64 -22.32
C PHE A 453 -13.28 16.72 -22.93
N LEU A 454 -12.47 15.67 -22.86
CA LEU A 454 -11.19 15.60 -23.58
C LEU A 454 -11.37 15.70 -25.11
N ILE A 455 -12.58 15.43 -25.62
CA ILE A 455 -12.93 15.57 -27.03
C ILE A 455 -13.22 17.04 -27.40
N SER A 456 -13.54 17.90 -26.42
CA SER A 456 -13.82 19.32 -26.65
C SER A 456 -12.63 20.04 -27.28
N MET A 457 -12.89 20.87 -28.30
CA MET A 457 -11.85 21.67 -28.98
C MET A 457 -11.06 22.55 -28.01
N LYS A 458 -11.71 23.06 -26.95
CA LYS A 458 -11.05 23.92 -25.96
C LYS A 458 -10.15 23.12 -25.02
N ALA A 459 -10.64 22.00 -24.50
CA ALA A 459 -9.82 21.09 -23.69
C ALA A 459 -8.63 20.56 -24.50
N ARG A 460 -8.84 20.19 -25.77
CA ARG A 460 -7.76 19.84 -26.69
C ARG A 460 -6.77 20.97 -26.91
N ARG A 461 -7.24 22.22 -26.98
CA ARG A 461 -6.38 23.39 -27.12
C ARG A 461 -5.53 23.59 -25.85
N ALA A 462 -6.15 23.55 -24.67
CA ALA A 462 -5.45 23.62 -23.39
C ALA A 462 -4.40 22.51 -23.25
N LEU A 463 -4.74 21.26 -23.60
CA LEU A 463 -3.79 20.15 -23.59
C LEU A 463 -2.68 20.28 -24.65
N ARG A 464 -2.95 20.95 -25.77
CA ARG A 464 -1.92 21.28 -26.76
C ARG A 464 -0.99 22.38 -26.26
N GLU A 465 -1.52 23.33 -25.48
CA GLU A 465 -0.78 24.42 -24.84
C GLU A 465 0.05 23.94 -23.64
N SER A 466 -0.34 22.83 -22.99
CA SER A 466 0.39 22.13 -21.92
C SER A 466 1.05 20.85 -22.44
N PRO A 467 2.14 20.93 -23.21
CA PRO A 467 2.67 19.79 -23.94
C PRO A 467 3.27 18.72 -23.01
N LEU A 468 3.72 19.09 -21.81
CA LEU A 468 4.19 18.12 -20.82
C LEU A 468 3.04 17.22 -20.31
N VAL A 469 1.85 17.77 -20.05
CA VAL A 469 0.68 16.94 -19.67
C VAL A 469 0.37 15.96 -20.78
N ARG A 470 0.42 16.39 -22.04
CA ARG A 470 0.23 15.51 -23.19
C ARG A 470 1.28 14.40 -23.24
N GLU A 471 2.56 14.71 -23.05
CA GLU A 471 3.65 13.72 -23.04
C GLU A 471 3.48 12.69 -21.93
N LEU A 472 3.25 13.16 -20.70
CA LEU A 472 2.99 12.30 -19.54
C LEU A 472 1.76 11.41 -19.74
N SER A 473 0.68 11.97 -20.30
CA SER A 473 -0.56 11.22 -20.55
C SER A 473 -0.36 10.16 -21.62
N ILE A 474 0.34 10.46 -22.72
CA ILE A 474 0.63 9.48 -23.77
C ILE A 474 1.50 8.34 -23.22
N ALA A 475 2.57 8.67 -22.49
CA ALA A 475 3.42 7.65 -21.87
C ALA A 475 2.62 6.78 -20.88
N ALA A 476 1.75 7.39 -20.08
CA ALA A 476 0.91 6.66 -19.13
C ALA A 476 -0.10 5.74 -19.83
N ILE A 477 -0.77 6.21 -20.90
CA ILE A 477 -1.71 5.41 -21.70
C ILE A 477 -0.99 4.25 -22.38
N LEU A 478 0.18 4.49 -23.01
CA LEU A 478 0.94 3.44 -23.68
C LEU A 478 1.40 2.36 -22.70
N THR A 479 1.87 2.77 -21.52
CA THR A 479 2.29 1.83 -20.46
C THR A 479 1.10 1.05 -19.91
N LEU A 480 -0.03 1.72 -19.67
CA LEU A 480 -1.24 1.07 -19.21
C LEU A 480 -1.75 0.08 -20.26
N ALA A 481 -1.78 0.46 -21.54
CA ALA A 481 -2.18 -0.43 -22.63
C ALA A 481 -1.26 -1.65 -22.72
N LEU A 482 0.06 -1.47 -22.59
CA LEU A 482 1.02 -2.55 -22.53
C LEU A 482 0.72 -3.51 -21.38
N TRP A 483 0.49 -2.96 -20.18
CA TRP A 483 0.10 -3.72 -19.00
C TRP A 483 -1.20 -4.51 -19.21
N LEU A 484 -2.23 -3.89 -19.80
CA LEU A 484 -3.51 -4.53 -20.10
C LEU A 484 -3.40 -5.61 -21.20
N VAL A 485 -2.41 -5.54 -22.07
CA VAL A 485 -2.18 -6.58 -23.10
C VAL A 485 -1.43 -7.77 -22.49
N PHE A 486 -0.36 -7.51 -21.75
CA PHE A 486 0.58 -8.55 -21.31
C PHE A 486 0.27 -9.14 -19.92
N SER A 487 -0.33 -8.38 -19.01
CA SER A 487 -0.40 -8.73 -17.57
C SER A 487 -1.83 -8.78 -17.01
N PHE A 488 -2.86 -8.76 -17.86
CA PHE A 488 -4.27 -8.63 -17.45
C PHE A 488 -4.89 -9.84 -16.73
N ALA A 489 -4.11 -10.86 -16.37
CA ALA A 489 -4.64 -11.92 -15.50
C ALA A 489 -5.15 -11.35 -14.15
N ILE A 490 -4.68 -10.14 -13.78
CA ILE A 490 -4.96 -9.48 -12.51
C ILE A 490 -5.52 -8.06 -12.81
N ALA A 491 -6.83 -7.88 -12.68
CA ALA A 491 -7.52 -6.59 -12.87
C ALA A 491 -7.35 -5.67 -11.64
N GLU A 492 -6.13 -5.46 -11.18
CA GLU A 492 -5.84 -4.71 -9.96
C GLU A 492 -5.44 -3.26 -10.25
N ILE A 493 -6.20 -2.33 -9.67
CA ILE A 493 -5.96 -0.88 -9.77
C ILE A 493 -4.67 -0.49 -9.08
N ARG A 494 -4.40 -1.10 -7.92
CA ARG A 494 -3.28 -0.77 -7.04
C ARG A 494 -1.91 -0.97 -7.69
N TYR A 495 -1.82 -1.80 -8.74
CA TYR A 495 -0.57 -2.06 -9.46
C TYR A 495 -0.15 -0.88 -10.34
N VAL A 496 -1.09 -0.02 -10.70
CA VAL A 496 -0.89 1.06 -11.69
C VAL A 496 -1.24 2.45 -11.13
N TYR A 497 -1.17 2.66 -9.81
CA TYR A 497 -1.52 3.94 -9.18
C TYR A 497 -0.79 5.14 -9.79
N PHE A 498 0.53 5.08 -9.98
CA PHE A 498 1.27 6.20 -10.56
C PHE A 498 0.76 6.57 -11.96
N LEU A 499 0.33 5.60 -12.77
CA LEU A 499 -0.29 5.85 -14.08
C LEU A 499 -1.61 6.59 -13.91
N TRP A 500 -2.46 6.16 -12.98
CA TRP A 500 -3.74 6.84 -12.69
C TRP A 500 -3.54 8.28 -12.20
N TYR A 501 -2.59 8.53 -11.31
CA TYR A 501 -2.23 9.88 -10.87
C TYR A 501 -1.84 10.78 -12.05
N LEU A 502 -1.04 10.27 -12.99
CA LEU A 502 -0.68 11.01 -14.21
C LEU A 502 -1.88 11.23 -15.15
N LEU A 503 -2.76 10.24 -15.27
CA LEU A 503 -3.99 10.34 -16.07
C LEU A 503 -5.03 11.30 -15.46
N PHE A 504 -4.94 11.64 -14.18
CA PHE A 504 -5.78 12.68 -13.59
C PHE A 504 -5.40 14.09 -14.05
N LEU A 505 -4.15 14.34 -14.48
CA LEU A 505 -3.73 15.64 -15.00
C LEU A 505 -4.57 16.12 -16.20
N PRO A 506 -4.71 15.36 -17.30
CA PRO A 506 -5.52 15.80 -18.43
C PRO A 506 -7.02 15.87 -18.09
N ILE A 507 -7.51 14.99 -17.21
CA ILE A 507 -8.91 15.01 -16.75
C ILE A 507 -9.19 16.28 -15.95
N ALA A 508 -8.29 16.69 -15.06
CA ALA A 508 -8.44 17.92 -14.30
C ALA A 508 -8.51 19.16 -15.21
N THR A 509 -7.68 19.21 -16.27
CA THR A 509 -7.78 20.25 -17.31
C THR A 509 -9.14 20.23 -18.02
N ALA A 510 -9.69 19.04 -18.29
CA ALA A 510 -11.00 18.90 -18.91
C ALA A 510 -12.14 19.39 -17.99
N ILE A 511 -12.05 19.09 -16.69
CA ILE A 511 -13.01 19.57 -15.67
C ILE A 511 -12.92 21.10 -15.53
N GLU A 512 -11.70 21.65 -15.50
CA GLU A 512 -11.51 23.10 -15.47
C GLU A 512 -12.18 23.78 -16.67
N GLU A 513 -11.96 23.29 -17.88
CA GLU A 513 -12.61 23.86 -19.07
C GLU A 513 -14.15 23.72 -18.98
N ALA A 514 -14.65 22.62 -18.42
CA ALA A 514 -16.08 22.43 -18.20
C ALA A 514 -16.69 23.49 -17.25
N THR A 515 -15.90 24.08 -16.33
CA THR A 515 -16.36 25.21 -15.49
C THR A 515 -16.70 26.46 -16.31
N HIS A 516 -16.08 26.61 -17.49
CA HIS A 516 -16.30 27.71 -18.42
C HIS A 516 -17.29 27.36 -19.55
N SER A 517 -17.97 26.21 -19.45
CA SER A 517 -18.99 25.79 -20.41
C SER A 517 -20.12 26.83 -20.51
N GLY A 518 -20.60 27.06 -21.73
CA GLY A 518 -21.77 27.91 -21.99
C GLY A 518 -23.09 27.28 -21.52
N ASN A 519 -23.11 25.97 -21.25
CA ASN A 519 -24.29 25.29 -20.72
C ASN A 519 -24.34 25.46 -19.18
N PRO A 520 -25.39 26.11 -18.64
CA PRO A 520 -25.51 26.36 -17.21
C PRO A 520 -25.64 25.07 -16.39
N PHE A 521 -26.28 24.02 -16.93
CA PHE A 521 -26.42 22.73 -16.25
C PHE A 521 -25.06 22.05 -16.07
N VAL A 522 -24.28 21.97 -17.15
CA VAL A 522 -22.91 21.43 -17.08
C VAL A 522 -22.09 22.20 -16.05
N ARG A 523 -22.15 23.54 -16.07
CA ARG A 523 -21.43 24.38 -15.11
C ARG A 523 -21.88 24.14 -13.68
N ALA A 524 -23.18 23.96 -13.44
CA ALA A 524 -23.71 23.63 -12.12
C ALA A 524 -23.19 22.27 -11.65
N TRP A 525 -23.27 21.23 -12.49
CA TRP A 525 -22.76 19.90 -12.18
C TRP A 525 -21.26 19.90 -11.87
N VAL A 526 -20.44 20.56 -12.69
CA VAL A 526 -18.99 20.67 -12.45
C VAL A 526 -18.68 21.35 -11.12
N LYS A 527 -19.48 22.33 -10.70
CA LYS A 527 -19.27 23.04 -9.42
C LYS A 527 -19.81 22.28 -8.21
N THR A 528 -20.82 21.43 -8.40
CA THR A 528 -21.50 20.72 -7.30
C THR A 528 -20.93 19.33 -7.05
N LEU A 529 -20.58 18.58 -8.11
CA LEU A 529 -20.19 17.17 -7.96
C LEU A 529 -18.84 16.98 -7.23
N PRO A 530 -17.75 17.73 -7.53
CA PRO A 530 -16.49 17.59 -6.79
C PRO A 530 -16.61 17.85 -5.27
N PRO A 531 -17.20 18.96 -4.78
CA PRO A 531 -17.35 19.15 -3.34
C PRO A 531 -18.30 18.14 -2.70
N LEU A 532 -19.38 17.72 -3.40
CA LEU A 532 -20.28 16.68 -2.89
C LEU A 532 -19.55 15.34 -2.70
N LEU A 533 -18.74 14.93 -3.66
CA LEU A 533 -17.95 13.71 -3.56
C LEU A 533 -16.88 13.83 -2.46
N LEU A 534 -16.21 14.98 -2.32
CA LEU A 534 -15.26 15.18 -1.21
C LEU A 534 -15.98 15.07 0.15
N LEU A 535 -17.16 15.67 0.31
CA LEU A 535 -17.96 15.54 1.53
C LEU A 535 -18.36 14.09 1.81
N PHE A 536 -18.78 13.36 0.77
CA PHE A 536 -19.05 11.92 0.88
C PHE A 536 -17.80 11.15 1.34
N MET A 537 -16.64 11.42 0.75
CA MET A 537 -15.39 10.75 1.12
C MET A 537 -14.93 11.11 2.53
N ILE A 538 -15.18 12.34 3.01
CA ILE A 538 -14.93 12.75 4.39
C ILE A 538 -15.79 11.92 5.34
N GLY A 539 -17.10 11.84 5.09
CA GLY A 539 -18.02 11.03 5.90
C GLY A 539 -17.62 9.56 5.89
N ARG A 540 -17.30 9.03 4.71
CA ARG A 540 -16.81 7.65 4.53
C ARG A 540 -15.52 7.40 5.31
N ALA A 541 -14.53 8.28 5.20
CA ALA A 541 -13.27 8.13 5.92
C ALA A 541 -13.47 8.16 7.43
N GLY A 542 -14.35 9.03 7.94
CA GLY A 542 -14.72 9.04 9.35
C GLY A 542 -15.36 7.72 9.79
N VAL A 543 -16.36 7.23 9.05
CA VAL A 543 -17.03 5.96 9.37
C VAL A 543 -16.06 4.78 9.32
N VAL A 544 -15.24 4.67 8.27
CA VAL A 544 -14.26 3.58 8.14
C VAL A 544 -13.26 3.63 9.29
N ALA A 545 -12.69 4.80 9.61
CA ALA A 545 -11.76 4.95 10.73
C ALA A 545 -12.36 4.52 12.07
N LEU A 546 -13.64 4.83 12.32
CA LEU A 546 -14.33 4.45 13.54
C LEU A 546 -14.67 2.95 13.59
N VAL A 547 -15.28 2.40 12.54
CA VAL A 547 -15.71 0.98 12.49
C VAL A 547 -14.52 0.03 12.54
N THR A 548 -13.41 0.44 11.94
CA THR A 548 -12.20 -0.38 11.89
C THR A 548 -11.22 -0.03 12.99
N TYR A 549 -11.55 0.85 13.93
CA TYR A 549 -10.60 1.26 14.97
C TYR A 549 -9.99 0.06 15.72
N SER A 550 -8.66 0.07 15.84
CA SER A 550 -7.82 -0.98 16.40
C SER A 550 -6.91 -0.32 17.45
N PRO A 551 -7.37 -0.21 18.71
CA PRO A 551 -6.62 0.51 19.74
C PRO A 551 -5.27 -0.15 19.99
N VAL A 552 -4.25 0.66 20.26
CA VAL A 552 -2.96 0.13 20.70
C VAL A 552 -3.01 -0.14 22.20
N GLN A 553 -2.68 -1.36 22.58
CA GLN A 553 -2.56 -1.77 23.98
C GLN A 553 -1.32 -1.13 24.63
N THR A 554 -1.23 -1.21 25.96
CA THR A 554 -0.10 -0.62 26.71
C THR A 554 1.25 -1.25 26.36
N ASP A 555 1.25 -2.47 25.83
CA ASP A 555 2.41 -3.18 25.31
C ASP A 555 2.82 -2.75 23.89
N GLY A 556 2.11 -1.78 23.30
CA GLY A 556 2.36 -1.25 21.96
C GLY A 556 1.72 -2.06 20.82
N GLN A 557 0.98 -3.13 21.13
CA GLN A 557 0.37 -3.98 20.10
C GLN A 557 -1.01 -3.48 19.68
N ALA A 558 -1.28 -3.54 18.37
CA ALA A 558 -2.61 -3.30 17.85
C ALA A 558 -3.56 -4.40 18.32
N ARG A 559 -4.71 -4.04 18.88
CA ARG A 559 -5.78 -4.97 19.23
C ARG A 559 -6.70 -5.20 18.03
N CYS A 560 -7.10 -6.45 17.77
CA CYS A 560 -8.19 -6.71 16.86
C CYS A 560 -9.47 -7.09 17.61
N ASP A 561 -10.57 -6.45 17.22
CA ASP A 561 -11.90 -6.74 17.74
C ASP A 561 -12.86 -7.06 16.59
N HIS A 562 -14.01 -7.65 16.94
CA HIS A 562 -15.19 -7.85 16.07
C HIS A 562 -15.04 -8.79 14.87
N LEU A 563 -13.85 -9.30 14.58
CA LEU A 563 -13.70 -10.41 13.65
C LEU A 563 -13.59 -11.75 14.39
N PRO A 564 -14.21 -12.81 13.88
CA PRO A 564 -14.18 -14.16 14.44
C PRO A 564 -12.77 -14.67 14.78
N TYR A 565 -11.83 -14.58 13.83
CA TYR A 565 -10.44 -14.96 14.09
C TYR A 565 -9.79 -14.09 15.17
N CYS A 566 -10.18 -12.83 15.32
CA CYS A 566 -9.64 -11.98 16.37
C CYS A 566 -10.12 -12.37 17.76
N GLN A 567 -11.35 -12.87 17.89
CA GLN A 567 -11.85 -13.40 19.16
C GLN A 567 -11.01 -14.61 19.59
N ALA A 568 -10.74 -15.54 18.67
CA ALA A 568 -9.88 -16.68 18.94
C ALA A 568 -8.45 -16.25 19.32
N MET A 569 -7.87 -15.27 18.61
CA MET A 569 -6.54 -14.74 18.93
C MET A 569 -6.50 -14.01 20.27
N ASN A 570 -7.56 -13.30 20.65
CA ASN A 570 -7.65 -12.64 21.96
C ASN A 570 -7.67 -13.67 23.09
N VAL A 571 -8.50 -14.73 22.97
CA VAL A 571 -8.48 -15.85 23.93
C VAL A 571 -7.10 -16.49 24.00
N LEU A 572 -6.43 -16.67 22.87
CA LEU A 572 -5.08 -17.23 22.83
C LEU A 572 -4.05 -16.31 23.51
N ASN A 573 -4.10 -15.00 23.24
CA ASN A 573 -3.22 -13.99 23.86
C ASN A 573 -3.39 -13.90 25.38
N GLU A 574 -4.60 -14.12 25.88
CA GLU A 574 -4.95 -14.07 27.31
C GLU A 574 -4.59 -15.36 28.05
N THR A 575 -4.85 -16.52 27.43
CA THR A 575 -4.74 -17.81 28.11
C THR A 575 -3.40 -18.51 27.91
N ALA A 576 -2.67 -18.23 26.84
CA ALA A 576 -1.40 -18.89 26.58
C ALA A 576 -0.26 -18.32 27.45
N PRO A 577 0.55 -19.19 28.09
CA PRO A 577 1.72 -18.73 28.82
C PRO A 577 2.77 -18.14 27.85
N PRO A 578 3.64 -17.24 28.34
CA PRO A 578 4.71 -16.68 27.52
C PRO A 578 5.54 -17.76 26.83
N GLY A 579 5.73 -17.62 25.52
CA GLY A 579 6.51 -18.56 24.72
C GLY A 579 5.82 -19.88 24.40
N ALA A 580 4.52 -20.02 24.64
CA ALA A 580 3.79 -21.21 24.19
C ALA A 580 3.89 -21.35 22.66
N ARG A 581 4.25 -22.54 22.17
CA ARG A 581 4.13 -22.81 20.73
C ARG A 581 2.66 -22.94 20.35
N VAL A 582 2.28 -22.29 19.26
CA VAL A 582 0.91 -22.25 18.77
C VAL A 582 0.85 -22.70 17.30
N LEU A 583 0.05 -23.74 17.03
CA LEU A 583 -0.22 -24.21 15.67
C LEU A 583 -1.44 -23.48 15.13
N ILE A 584 -1.26 -22.61 14.14
CA ILE A 584 -2.35 -21.78 13.65
C ILE A 584 -2.58 -22.00 12.16
N TYR A 585 -3.74 -22.52 11.79
CA TYR A 585 -4.13 -22.69 10.39
C TYR A 585 -4.65 -21.41 9.75
N SER A 586 -5.00 -20.40 10.54
CA SER A 586 -5.36 -19.09 10.00
C SER A 586 -4.11 -18.33 9.51
N PRO A 587 -4.19 -17.59 8.38
CA PRO A 587 -3.08 -16.78 7.89
C PRO A 587 -2.99 -15.47 8.69
N TYR A 588 -4.07 -15.06 9.37
CA TYR A 588 -4.20 -13.75 10.03
C TYR A 588 -3.62 -13.71 11.45
N ARG A 589 -2.31 -13.92 11.58
CA ARG A 589 -1.61 -14.04 12.89
C ARG A 589 -1.03 -12.76 13.46
N TYR A 590 -1.15 -11.66 12.73
CA TYR A 590 -0.54 -10.39 13.10
C TYR A 590 -0.94 -9.89 14.49
N TYR A 591 -2.16 -10.22 14.93
CA TYR A 591 -2.72 -9.81 16.21
C TYR A 591 -2.30 -10.68 17.40
N LEU A 592 -1.45 -11.69 17.19
CA LEU A 592 -0.81 -12.41 18.29
C LEU A 592 0.16 -11.51 19.03
N ARG A 593 0.31 -11.78 20.33
CA ARG A 593 1.43 -11.29 21.13
C ARG A 593 2.75 -11.65 20.48
N ASN A 594 3.76 -10.79 20.63
CA ASN A 594 5.07 -10.99 19.98
C ASN A 594 5.71 -12.35 20.29
N ASP A 595 5.59 -12.84 21.52
CA ASP A 595 6.11 -14.15 21.91
C ASP A 595 5.36 -15.29 21.21
N LEU A 596 4.03 -15.25 21.20
CA LEU A 596 3.21 -16.26 20.53
C LEU A 596 3.39 -16.24 19.01
N LEU A 597 3.58 -15.05 18.43
CA LEU A 597 3.87 -14.88 17.01
C LEU A 597 5.20 -15.53 16.63
N GLN A 598 6.24 -15.33 17.44
CA GLN A 598 7.56 -15.92 17.24
C GLN A 598 7.58 -17.44 17.46
N CYS A 599 6.75 -17.92 18.40
CA CYS A 599 6.59 -19.33 18.69
C CYS A 599 5.51 -20.02 17.83
N ALA A 600 4.95 -19.32 16.85
CA ALA A 600 3.92 -19.87 15.99
C ALA A 600 4.49 -20.89 14.99
N SER A 601 3.62 -21.73 14.46
CA SER A 601 3.95 -22.75 13.46
C SER A 601 4.44 -22.17 12.12
N TYR A 602 5.52 -22.74 11.61
CA TYR A 602 6.05 -22.46 10.27
C TYR A 602 5.38 -23.30 9.20
N ARG A 603 5.69 -23.00 7.92
CA ARG A 603 5.18 -23.78 6.79
C ARG A 603 5.49 -25.28 6.90
N GLN A 604 6.70 -25.62 7.34
CA GLN A 604 7.15 -27.01 7.49
C GLN A 604 6.34 -27.75 8.56
N ASP A 605 5.98 -27.08 9.66
CA ASP A 605 5.15 -27.67 10.71
C ASP A 605 3.78 -28.07 10.15
N TYR A 606 3.15 -27.26 9.29
CA TYR A 606 1.88 -27.68 8.65
C TYR A 606 2.06 -28.92 7.79
N LEU A 607 3.10 -28.97 6.95
CA LEU A 607 3.30 -30.10 6.04
C LEU A 607 3.55 -31.40 6.80
N LEU A 608 4.22 -31.33 7.94
CA LEU A 608 4.46 -32.48 8.82
C LEU A 608 3.16 -32.94 9.51
N VAL A 609 2.49 -32.01 10.20
CA VAL A 609 1.27 -32.31 10.95
C VAL A 609 0.12 -32.73 10.01
N GLU A 610 -0.03 -32.09 8.85
CA GLU A 610 -1.04 -32.45 7.84
C GLU A 610 -0.77 -33.84 7.25
N ARG A 611 0.50 -34.19 6.97
CA ARG A 611 0.84 -35.53 6.48
C ARG A 611 0.45 -36.60 7.47
N LYS A 612 0.64 -36.35 8.78
CA LYS A 612 0.23 -37.25 9.85
C LYS A 612 -1.29 -37.30 10.02
N GLY A 613 -1.97 -36.17 9.93
CA GLY A 613 -3.44 -36.12 9.95
C GLY A 613 -4.11 -36.91 8.84
N ARG A 614 -3.55 -36.89 7.62
CA ARG A 614 -4.02 -37.74 6.52
C ARG A 614 -3.93 -39.25 6.81
N GLN A 615 -3.14 -39.67 7.81
CA GLN A 615 -3.08 -41.06 8.27
C GLN A 615 -4.17 -41.35 9.31
N SER A 616 -4.31 -40.48 10.31
CA SER A 616 -5.42 -40.49 11.27
C SER A 616 -5.49 -39.16 12.04
N ASP A 617 -6.68 -38.81 12.53
CA ASP A 617 -6.87 -37.65 13.42
C ASP A 617 -6.02 -37.77 14.70
N ALA A 618 -5.89 -38.99 15.27
CA ALA A 618 -5.06 -39.20 16.45
C ALA A 618 -3.58 -38.90 16.18
N SER A 619 -3.07 -39.26 15.00
CA SER A 619 -1.70 -38.95 14.58
C SER A 619 -1.48 -37.46 14.33
N PHE A 620 -2.53 -36.71 13.95
CA PHE A 620 -2.45 -35.24 13.88
C PHE A 620 -2.17 -34.65 15.26
N TRP A 621 -2.99 -35.01 16.25
CA TRP A 621 -2.91 -34.45 17.60
C TRP A 621 -1.61 -34.86 18.30
N GLU A 622 -1.20 -36.12 18.14
CA GLU A 622 0.09 -36.63 18.61
C GLU A 622 1.26 -35.85 17.99
N GLU A 623 1.26 -35.65 16.68
CA GLU A 623 2.33 -34.91 16.01
C GLU A 623 2.35 -33.44 16.44
N ALA A 624 1.18 -32.80 16.58
CA ALA A 624 1.10 -31.43 17.07
C ALA A 624 1.70 -31.30 18.48
N TYR A 625 1.37 -32.23 19.39
CA TYR A 625 1.94 -32.28 20.73
C TYR A 625 3.45 -32.58 20.71
N ARG A 626 3.90 -33.56 19.91
CA ARG A 626 5.32 -33.93 19.76
C ARG A 626 6.17 -32.76 19.28
N ARG A 627 5.63 -31.92 18.39
CA ARG A 627 6.25 -30.65 17.93
C ARG A 627 6.13 -29.52 18.95
N GLY A 628 5.61 -29.79 20.14
CA GLY A 628 5.53 -28.89 21.27
C GLY A 628 4.44 -27.83 21.20
N PHE A 629 3.50 -27.95 20.27
CA PHE A 629 2.35 -27.05 20.23
C PHE A 629 1.48 -27.30 21.46
N ARG A 630 1.19 -26.21 22.18
CA ARG A 630 0.25 -26.22 23.33
C ARG A 630 -1.14 -25.77 22.94
N TYR A 631 -1.25 -25.05 21.83
CA TYR A 631 -2.54 -24.60 21.29
C TYR A 631 -2.59 -24.87 19.81
N VAL A 632 -3.79 -25.21 19.32
CA VAL A 632 -4.08 -25.41 17.90
C VAL A 632 -5.30 -24.58 17.53
N LEU A 633 -5.14 -23.63 16.62
CA LEU A 633 -6.22 -22.84 16.04
C LEU A 633 -6.55 -23.38 14.64
N ILE A 634 -7.73 -23.98 14.50
CA ILE A 634 -8.24 -24.49 13.24
C ILE A 634 -9.24 -23.47 12.66
N ASP A 635 -8.99 -23.06 11.42
CA ASP A 635 -9.85 -22.15 10.64
C ASP A 635 -10.18 -22.87 9.33
N ALA A 636 -11.36 -23.52 9.29
CA ALA A 636 -11.72 -24.37 8.16
C ALA A 636 -11.88 -23.61 6.85
N PHE A 637 -12.27 -22.33 6.90
CA PHE A 637 -12.34 -21.48 5.71
C PHE A 637 -10.96 -21.42 5.05
N THR A 638 -9.93 -21.15 5.83
CA THR A 638 -8.56 -21.14 5.32
C THR A 638 -8.13 -22.52 4.81
N MET A 639 -8.42 -23.59 5.56
CA MET A 639 -8.04 -24.96 5.14
C MET A 639 -8.72 -25.38 3.83
N PHE A 640 -9.96 -24.94 3.59
CA PHE A 640 -10.70 -25.19 2.37
C PHE A 640 -10.15 -24.39 1.18
N TYR A 641 -9.88 -23.10 1.36
CA TYR A 641 -9.37 -22.22 0.29
C TYR A 641 -7.93 -22.55 -0.12
N GLU A 642 -7.09 -22.97 0.83
CA GLU A 642 -5.74 -23.44 0.54
C GLU A 642 -5.70 -24.89 0.01
N ALA A 643 -6.86 -25.50 -0.24
CA ALA A 643 -7.00 -26.87 -0.75
C ALA A 643 -6.30 -27.94 0.12
N ARG A 644 -6.20 -27.69 1.43
CA ARG A 644 -5.62 -28.66 2.38
C ARG A 644 -6.56 -29.84 2.66
N GLY A 645 -7.86 -29.67 2.37
CA GLY A 645 -8.82 -30.75 2.11
C GLY A 645 -9.12 -31.71 3.28
N TYR A 646 -8.63 -31.40 4.47
CA TYR A 646 -8.69 -32.28 5.63
C TYR A 646 -9.03 -31.43 6.87
N LEU A 647 -10.16 -31.74 7.49
CA LEU A 647 -10.61 -31.20 8.77
C LEU A 647 -10.40 -32.30 9.81
N VAL A 648 -9.66 -31.98 10.87
CA VAL A 648 -9.36 -32.91 11.96
C VAL A 648 -10.55 -32.99 12.90
N ASP A 649 -10.93 -34.21 13.27
CA ASP A 649 -11.90 -34.46 14.34
C ASP A 649 -11.21 -34.40 15.71
N ASP A 650 -11.74 -33.59 16.63
CA ASP A 650 -11.23 -33.47 18.00
C ASP A 650 -11.64 -34.65 18.89
N SER A 651 -12.62 -35.47 18.50
CA SER A 651 -13.01 -36.67 19.23
C SER A 651 -12.01 -37.82 19.11
N HIS A 652 -11.18 -37.82 18.05
CA HIS A 652 -10.23 -38.88 17.73
C HIS A 652 -8.80 -38.46 18.06
N HIS A 653 -8.40 -38.59 19.32
CA HIS A 653 -7.09 -38.21 19.86
C HIS A 653 -6.53 -39.31 20.79
N PRO A 654 -5.20 -39.38 21.01
CA PRO A 654 -4.61 -40.38 21.90
C PRO A 654 -5.13 -40.23 23.34
N LEU A 655 -5.35 -41.36 24.04
CA LEU A 655 -5.91 -41.36 25.41
C LEU A 655 -5.05 -40.62 26.45
N TRP A 656 -3.75 -40.48 26.20
CA TRP A 656 -2.81 -39.76 27.07
C TRP A 656 -2.79 -38.25 26.79
N LEU A 657 -3.44 -37.79 25.72
CA LEU A 657 -3.49 -36.39 25.33
C LEU A 657 -4.88 -35.86 25.62
N ASP A 658 -4.99 -34.82 26.44
CA ASP A 658 -6.22 -34.06 26.62
C ASP A 658 -6.28 -32.94 25.58
N VAL A 659 -7.30 -32.99 24.71
CA VAL A 659 -7.58 -31.99 23.68
C VAL A 659 -8.81 -31.20 24.10
N GLN A 660 -8.59 -30.08 24.78
CA GLN A 660 -9.69 -29.25 25.27
C GLN A 660 -10.02 -28.13 24.28
N LYS A 661 -11.27 -28.09 23.80
CA LYS A 661 -11.78 -26.94 23.04
C LYS A 661 -12.00 -25.76 23.98
N VAL A 662 -11.22 -24.68 23.81
CA VAL A 662 -11.28 -23.48 24.66
C VAL A 662 -12.06 -22.33 24.02
N PHE A 663 -12.27 -22.38 22.71
CA PHE A 663 -13.08 -21.41 21.97
C PHE A 663 -13.63 -22.03 20.69
N GLU A 664 -14.85 -21.67 20.30
CA GLU A 664 -15.50 -22.16 19.08
C GLU A 664 -16.48 -21.13 18.50
N ILE A 665 -16.47 -20.99 17.18
CA ILE A 665 -17.55 -20.38 16.39
C ILE A 665 -17.99 -21.42 15.35
N PRO A 666 -19.03 -22.22 15.64
CA PRO A 666 -19.42 -23.36 14.81
C PRO A 666 -19.77 -22.97 13.37
N GLU A 667 -20.44 -21.83 13.17
CA GLU A 667 -20.91 -21.37 11.85
C GLU A 667 -19.74 -21.05 10.90
N GLN A 668 -18.56 -20.79 11.46
CA GLN A 668 -17.36 -20.47 10.70
C GLN A 668 -16.32 -21.58 10.78
N GLN A 669 -16.64 -22.68 11.48
CA GLN A 669 -15.73 -23.80 11.70
C GLN A 669 -14.35 -23.31 12.19
N LEU A 670 -14.40 -22.36 13.13
CA LEU A 670 -13.24 -21.78 13.79
C LEU A 670 -13.19 -22.29 15.21
N ALA A 671 -12.14 -23.02 15.57
CA ALA A 671 -11.98 -23.60 16.90
C ALA A 671 -10.54 -23.49 17.40
N LEU A 672 -10.39 -23.13 18.67
CA LEU A 672 -9.13 -23.10 19.38
C LEU A 672 -9.10 -24.25 20.39
N TYR A 673 -8.05 -25.06 20.31
CA TYR A 673 -7.81 -26.21 21.16
C TYR A 673 -6.59 -25.97 22.03
N ARG A 674 -6.63 -26.47 23.26
CA ARG A 674 -5.51 -26.55 24.19
C ARG A 674 -5.09 -28.01 24.32
N LEU A 675 -3.79 -28.26 24.22
CA LEU A 675 -3.18 -29.58 24.30
C LEU A 675 -2.49 -29.76 25.65
N GLN A 676 -2.86 -30.80 26.38
CA GLN A 676 -2.23 -31.15 27.65
C GLN A 676 -1.95 -32.66 27.68
N GLY A 677 -0.67 -33.05 27.72
CA GLY A 677 -0.29 -34.45 27.83
C GLY A 677 -0.31 -34.89 29.29
N ASP A 678 -1.10 -35.91 29.61
CA ASP A 678 -1.10 -36.61 30.90
C ASP A 678 -0.43 -37.98 30.72
N GLY A 679 0.77 -38.14 31.28
CA GLY A 679 1.57 -39.35 31.06
C GLY A 679 2.02 -39.54 29.60
N ALA A 680 2.29 -38.44 28.87
CA ALA A 680 2.67 -38.50 27.46
C ALA A 680 3.90 -39.42 27.24
N PRO A 681 3.87 -40.29 26.21
CA PRO A 681 4.93 -41.28 25.97
C PRO A 681 6.25 -40.63 25.53
N THR A 682 6.20 -39.39 25.03
CA THR A 682 7.36 -38.61 24.61
C THR A 682 7.22 -37.18 25.08
N SER A 683 8.33 -36.57 25.47
CA SER A 683 8.37 -35.13 25.71
C SER A 683 8.40 -34.38 24.38
N PRO A 684 7.85 -33.15 24.30
CA PRO A 684 7.99 -32.30 23.13
C PRO A 684 9.43 -32.19 22.61
N GLU A 685 9.61 -32.50 21.34
CA GLU A 685 10.89 -32.42 20.63
C GLU A 685 11.28 -30.98 20.28
N VAL A 686 10.34 -30.06 20.34
CA VAL A 686 10.58 -28.66 20.00
C VAL A 686 9.97 -27.78 21.07
N ARG A 687 10.73 -26.81 21.52
CA ARG A 687 10.32 -25.82 22.52
C ARG A 687 10.57 -24.43 21.97
N CYS A 688 9.89 -23.45 22.54
CA CYS A 688 10.20 -22.05 22.25
C CYS A 688 10.74 -21.42 23.52
N GLU A 689 11.93 -20.86 23.44
CA GLU A 689 12.69 -20.38 24.59
C GLU A 689 13.06 -18.90 24.40
N PRO A 690 13.18 -18.14 25.51
CA PRO A 690 13.59 -16.74 25.43
C PRO A 690 15.05 -16.64 24.99
N VAL A 691 15.30 -15.84 23.96
CA VAL A 691 16.64 -15.51 23.45
C VAL A 691 16.90 -14.01 23.59
N PRO A 692 18.16 -13.53 23.54
CA PRO A 692 18.44 -12.10 23.55
C PRO A 692 17.70 -11.36 22.44
N GLY A 693 16.67 -10.62 22.83
CA GLY A 693 15.85 -9.82 21.91
C GLY A 693 14.50 -10.44 21.54
N GLY A 694 14.14 -11.66 21.98
CA GLY A 694 12.83 -12.25 21.67
C GLY A 694 12.70 -13.70 22.10
N TRP A 695 12.02 -14.50 21.27
CA TRP A 695 11.81 -15.93 21.43
C TRP A 695 12.26 -16.66 20.18
N ASP A 696 12.82 -17.84 20.36
CA ASP A 696 13.27 -18.71 19.28
C ASP A 696 12.84 -20.15 19.51
N ILE A 697 12.66 -20.88 18.40
CA ILE A 697 12.23 -22.26 18.39
C ILE A 697 13.46 -23.16 18.37
N ILE A 698 13.65 -23.92 19.45
CA ILE A 698 14.81 -24.77 19.68
C ILE A 698 14.37 -26.25 19.65
N GLU A 699 15.11 -27.08 18.92
CA GLU A 699 14.95 -28.52 19.00
C GLU A 699 15.51 -29.02 20.33
N ALA A 700 14.66 -29.67 21.12
CA ALA A 700 15.10 -30.35 22.32
C ALA A 700 16.00 -31.50 21.88
N HIS A 701 17.31 -31.33 22.03
CA HIS A 701 18.20 -32.48 21.99
C HIS A 701 17.75 -33.43 23.08
N PRO A 702 17.49 -34.71 22.78
CA PRO A 702 17.27 -35.68 23.84
C PRO A 702 18.47 -35.54 24.76
N GLU A 703 18.22 -35.24 26.05
CA GLU A 703 19.27 -35.28 27.05
C GLU A 703 19.90 -36.66 26.88
N VAL A 704 21.07 -36.70 26.26
CA VAL A 704 21.91 -37.89 26.29
C VAL A 704 22.16 -38.01 27.77
N GLU A 705 21.45 -38.93 28.43
CA GLU A 705 21.76 -39.37 29.78
C GLU A 705 23.26 -39.68 29.75
N GLN A 706 24.07 -38.70 30.13
CA GLN A 706 25.45 -38.93 30.48
C GLN A 706 25.32 -39.74 31.76
N GLY A 707 25.24 -41.06 31.57
CA GLY A 707 25.26 -42.04 32.64
C GLY A 707 26.39 -41.65 33.56
N SER A 708 26.01 -41.10 34.71
CA SER A 708 26.89 -40.90 35.85
C SER A 708 27.17 -42.27 36.42
N ASP A 709 27.97 -43.07 35.72
CA ASP A 709 28.75 -44.13 36.35
C ASP A 709 29.85 -43.44 37.17
N ARG A 710 29.50 -43.12 38.41
CA ARG A 710 30.44 -42.89 39.51
C ARG A 710 30.06 -43.76 40.69
#